data_AF-A0A4D4K0L2-F1
#
_entry.id   AF-A0A4D4K0L2-F1
#
_cell.length_a   1.000
_cell.length_b   1.000
_cell.length_c   1.000
_cell.angle_alpha   90.00
_cell.angle_beta   90.00
_cell.angle_gamma   90.00
#
_symmetry.space_group_name_H-M   'P 1'
#
loop_
_entity.id
_entity.type
_entity.pdbx_description
1 polymer ?
#
loop_
_entity_poly.entity_id
_entity_poly.type
_entity_poly.pdbx_seq_one_letter_code
_entity_poly.pdbx_strand_id
1 'polypeptide(L)'
;MESSPVFARRLGECADALAPLVEWSLWDVLGDEVALGRVDVVQPVLWAVMVSLAELWRSYGVVPSAVVGHSQGEIAAACVAGGLSLEDGARVVALRSKALLALSGRGGMVSVPVAADRLRDRPGLSVAAVNGPASTVVSGPDDVLEAVLVEFPEAKRIPVDYASHSAQVEEIREELAEALAGVEPRVGRVPFYSTVTGRLMDTAELDAGYWYRNLRETVEFRSTIEGLLELGHTVFVEASPHPVLTIGIQDTADATDIPILTTGSLRRDDGTIQRFLSHLAELHVRGVRVDWRPLFAGVSPVELPTYAFQREPFWLGADTAESAAAAWRYRITWKPLPGMDTPTLPGTWLAVVPEGDEWAMAGARALAEQGGARVRTLQVPHDAARQSLTGLLTDAVGADDISGVVSFLALDERPHPTRRALSQGMAHTVELLCALTAAEVEAPLWCVTRSAVAALPGDPEPSPAQAAIWGFGRVAGLERSAHWGGLIDLPTQWDAQVARRFVAVLAETVGEDQVAVRPSAALGRRLEPAATTGPADAWRPHGTVLITGGTGALGAQVARWLAQAGAEHLVLLGRRGPQAPGAAALEEELTALGVRVTMMACDVTDRAALAEVLASVPDLTAVVHLAGTVRFGGAIDADLDEYAAVFDAKVTGALHLDELLDHASLEAFVLFSSAAAVWGGAGQAGYAAANALLDGLAQRRRARGLPATSIGWGTWGSSLAPEEEERLSRIGLRPMRPESAVAALRHVVGSDEPCPVIADVDWETFGPAFMAGRPSPLLSDLPQLRKSSGALAEAGDLTGLRRRLAGVPVADQDRMLVDLVREHAAELLGHRDSAAIDPTVPFRQLGFDSLMAVELRTRLNMSTGLRLPATLLFDHPSCRAVADLLCSELLGGDRSGSLAVPTAEEAVPVDAVAFDEPIAIIAMSCRFPGDIQSPRTCGGSSVRAGKCSATSPTTAAGTRTRCTTRIPTGPAPAMRVRADSSTTPRSSTRNSSASPRVRRWRWTPSSDCCWSRRGRSSSAPGWRRPPCDPAGPVSSSAAGPRAIPRHRTRGTP
;
A
#
# COMPACT_ATOMS: atom_id res chain seq x y z
N MET A 1 -0.88 -15.60 3.20
CA MET A 1 0.14 -15.36 2.15
C MET A 1 0.44 -13.88 2.08
N GLU A 2 -0.55 -13.00 1.80
CA GLU A 2 -0.34 -11.55 1.70
C GLU A 2 0.43 -10.93 2.89
N SER A 3 0.14 -11.35 4.12
CA SER A 3 0.67 -10.72 5.34
C SER A 3 2.14 -11.04 5.68
N SER A 4 2.86 -11.83 4.87
CA SER A 4 4.26 -12.17 5.12
C SER A 4 5.01 -12.60 3.85
N PRO A 5 5.92 -11.78 3.29
CA PRO A 5 6.65 -12.12 2.07
C PRO A 5 7.66 -13.26 2.28
N VAL A 6 8.21 -13.42 3.50
CA VAL A 6 9.12 -14.54 3.83
C VAL A 6 8.40 -15.87 3.72
N PHE A 7 7.23 -15.98 4.34
CA PHE A 7 6.39 -17.19 4.28
C PHE A 7 5.92 -17.44 2.85
N ALA A 8 5.45 -16.40 2.14
CA ALA A 8 4.99 -16.54 0.75
C ALA A 8 6.09 -17.04 -0.20
N ARG A 9 7.32 -16.51 -0.08
CA ARG A 9 8.46 -16.94 -0.89
C ARG A 9 8.85 -18.38 -0.61
N ARG A 10 9.06 -18.77 0.66
CA ARG A 10 9.42 -20.16 1.00
C ARG A 10 8.32 -21.15 0.62
N LEU A 11 7.04 -20.75 0.66
CA LEU A 11 5.93 -21.58 0.21
C LEU A 11 5.92 -21.75 -1.31
N GLY A 12 6.36 -20.73 -2.07
CA GLY A 12 6.61 -20.84 -3.51
C GLY A 12 7.77 -21.78 -3.84
N GLU A 13 8.92 -21.63 -3.16
CA GLU A 13 10.06 -22.54 -3.29
C GLU A 13 9.66 -24.02 -3.01
N CYS A 14 8.72 -24.25 -2.08
CA CYS A 14 8.14 -25.57 -1.82
C CYS A 14 7.10 -26.01 -2.87
N ALA A 15 6.39 -25.07 -3.52
CA ALA A 15 5.48 -25.37 -4.62
C ALA A 15 6.26 -25.83 -5.87
N ASP A 16 7.33 -25.12 -6.21
CA ASP A 16 8.18 -25.42 -7.36
C ASP A 16 8.86 -26.79 -7.21
N ALA A 17 9.33 -27.12 -6.00
CA ALA A 17 9.88 -28.42 -5.67
C ALA A 17 8.84 -29.57 -5.73
N LEU A 18 7.57 -29.30 -5.46
CA LEU A 18 6.48 -30.28 -5.55
C LEU A 18 5.95 -30.47 -6.98
N ALA A 19 5.91 -29.41 -7.79
CA ALA A 19 5.31 -29.40 -9.12
C ALA A 19 5.69 -30.58 -10.05
N PRO A 20 6.95 -31.07 -10.14
CA PRO A 20 7.29 -32.21 -10.99
C PRO A 20 6.85 -33.59 -10.44
N LEU A 21 6.26 -33.64 -9.24
CA LEU A 21 5.95 -34.88 -8.50
C LEU A 21 4.45 -35.11 -8.27
N VAL A 22 3.61 -34.10 -8.48
CA VAL A 22 2.17 -34.13 -8.17
C VAL A 22 1.31 -33.71 -9.36
N GLU A 23 0.06 -34.19 -9.38
CA GLU A 23 -0.91 -33.92 -10.45
C GLU A 23 -1.82 -32.71 -10.14
N TRP A 24 -1.43 -31.87 -9.18
CA TRP A 24 -2.21 -30.75 -8.65
C TRP A 24 -1.34 -29.54 -8.29
N SER A 25 -1.89 -28.33 -8.38
CA SER A 25 -1.21 -27.08 -7.98
C SER A 25 -1.33 -26.86 -6.46
N LEU A 26 -0.21 -26.57 -5.78
CA LEU A 26 -0.20 -26.24 -4.35
C LEU A 26 -1.10 -25.04 -4.02
N TRP A 27 -1.17 -24.08 -4.93
CA TRP A 27 -1.97 -22.87 -4.75
C TRP A 27 -3.47 -23.12 -4.82
N ASP A 28 -3.88 -24.12 -5.59
CA ASP A 28 -5.29 -24.43 -5.85
C ASP A 28 -5.86 -25.24 -4.67
N VAL A 29 -5.12 -26.27 -4.24
CA VAL A 29 -5.54 -27.16 -3.14
C VAL A 29 -5.55 -26.48 -1.77
N LEU A 30 -4.79 -25.39 -1.58
CA LEU A 30 -4.80 -24.63 -0.32
C LEU A 30 -6.16 -24.00 0.02
N GLY A 31 -7.06 -23.85 -0.95
CA GLY A 31 -8.43 -23.37 -0.76
C GLY A 31 -9.52 -24.44 -0.86
N ASP A 32 -9.17 -25.70 -1.13
CA ASP A 32 -10.12 -26.79 -1.41
C ASP A 32 -10.12 -27.82 -0.26
N GLU A 33 -11.13 -27.75 0.62
CA GLU A 33 -11.31 -28.70 1.73
C GLU A 33 -11.49 -30.15 1.27
N VAL A 34 -11.98 -30.39 0.04
CA VAL A 34 -12.16 -31.74 -0.52
C VAL A 34 -10.82 -32.29 -1.01
N ALA A 35 -10.00 -31.46 -1.66
CA ALA A 35 -8.63 -31.83 -2.02
C ALA A 35 -7.78 -32.10 -0.76
N LEU A 36 -7.88 -31.26 0.27
CA LEU A 36 -7.19 -31.43 1.56
C LEU A 36 -7.71 -32.63 2.39
N GLY A 37 -8.79 -33.30 1.96
CA GLY A 37 -9.21 -34.59 2.49
C GLY A 37 -8.38 -35.78 1.99
N ARG A 38 -7.60 -35.61 0.92
CA ARG A 38 -6.76 -36.68 0.34
C ARG A 38 -5.38 -36.73 0.98
N VAL A 39 -4.91 -37.95 1.32
CA VAL A 39 -3.57 -38.17 1.88
C VAL A 39 -2.45 -37.69 0.95
N ASP A 40 -2.56 -37.94 -0.35
CA ASP A 40 -1.56 -37.61 -1.38
C ASP A 40 -1.54 -36.12 -1.79
N VAL A 41 -2.46 -35.33 -1.22
CA VAL A 41 -2.48 -33.86 -1.30
C VAL A 41 -2.00 -33.28 0.02
N VAL A 42 -2.65 -33.66 1.12
CA VAL A 42 -2.51 -32.97 2.40
C VAL A 42 -1.17 -33.24 3.10
N GLN A 43 -0.52 -34.39 2.86
CA GLN A 43 0.81 -34.66 3.38
C GLN A 43 1.85 -33.67 2.77
N PRO A 44 1.98 -33.55 1.44
CA PRO A 44 2.74 -32.49 0.78
C PRO A 44 2.38 -31.05 1.17
N VAL A 45 1.09 -30.70 1.23
CA VAL A 45 0.64 -29.34 1.62
C VAL A 45 1.12 -28.98 3.02
N LEU A 46 1.00 -29.91 3.97
CA LEU A 46 1.49 -29.72 5.33
C LEU A 46 3.01 -29.56 5.35
N TRP A 47 3.77 -30.40 4.63
CA TRP A 47 5.24 -30.26 4.53
C TRP A 47 5.63 -28.84 4.06
N ALA A 48 5.03 -28.36 2.97
CA ALA A 48 5.31 -27.04 2.41
C ALA A 48 4.99 -25.90 3.38
N VAL A 49 3.85 -25.96 4.08
CA VAL A 49 3.48 -24.99 5.12
C VAL A 49 4.44 -25.03 6.31
N MET A 50 4.83 -26.21 6.78
CA MET A 50 5.65 -26.36 7.99
C MET A 50 7.11 -25.91 7.76
N VAL A 51 7.69 -26.19 6.59
CA VAL A 51 8.98 -25.61 6.17
C VAL A 51 8.89 -24.08 6.08
N SER A 52 7.79 -23.56 5.53
CA SER A 52 7.56 -22.10 5.40
C SER A 52 7.37 -21.39 6.74
N LEU A 53 6.75 -22.05 7.72
CA LEU A 53 6.62 -21.55 9.09
C LEU A 53 7.97 -21.56 9.84
N ALA A 54 8.80 -22.58 9.64
CA ALA A 54 10.14 -22.61 10.21
C ALA A 54 11.04 -21.49 9.65
N GLU A 55 10.91 -21.15 8.36
CA GLU A 55 11.59 -19.99 7.77
C GLU A 55 11.05 -18.66 8.33
N LEU A 56 9.75 -18.56 8.58
CA LEU A 56 9.16 -17.37 9.20
C LEU A 56 9.73 -17.14 10.62
N TRP A 57 9.82 -18.18 11.46
CA TRP A 57 10.49 -18.08 12.77
C TRP A 57 11.94 -17.64 12.66
N ARG A 58 12.72 -18.23 11.73
CA ARG A 58 14.12 -17.85 11.47
C ARG A 58 14.27 -16.37 11.11
N SER A 59 13.33 -15.80 10.35
CA SER A 59 13.39 -14.38 9.98
C SER A 59 13.30 -13.43 11.18
N TYR A 60 12.67 -13.84 12.28
CA TYR A 60 12.62 -13.12 13.56
C TYR A 60 13.71 -13.56 14.55
N GLY A 61 14.79 -14.18 14.06
CA GLY A 61 15.94 -14.63 14.85
C GLY A 61 15.71 -15.90 15.69
N VAL A 62 14.51 -16.49 15.62
CA VAL A 62 14.19 -17.73 16.35
C VAL A 62 14.68 -18.92 15.52
N VAL A 63 15.89 -19.38 15.81
CA VAL A 63 16.61 -20.44 15.08
C VAL A 63 16.69 -21.73 15.91
N PRO A 64 16.51 -22.92 15.31
CA PRO A 64 16.62 -24.19 16.04
C PRO A 64 18.08 -24.59 16.27
N SER A 65 18.39 -24.92 17.53
CA SER A 65 19.57 -25.68 17.95
C SER A 65 19.38 -27.20 17.86
N ALA A 66 18.13 -27.65 17.79
CA ALA A 66 17.74 -29.04 17.53
C ALA A 66 16.38 -29.07 16.80
N VAL A 67 16.13 -30.14 16.04
CA VAL A 67 14.83 -30.43 15.44
C VAL A 67 14.41 -31.87 15.69
N VAL A 68 13.11 -32.09 15.81
CA VAL A 68 12.46 -33.40 15.82
C VAL A 68 11.15 -33.30 15.04
N GLY A 69 10.79 -34.34 14.30
CA GLY A 69 9.51 -34.45 13.61
C GLY A 69 8.56 -35.43 14.30
N HIS A 70 7.31 -35.51 13.84
CA HIS A 70 6.38 -36.57 14.24
C HIS A 70 5.85 -37.26 12.98
N SER A 71 6.16 -38.55 12.81
CA SER A 71 5.84 -39.30 11.58
C SER A 71 6.34 -38.54 10.32
N GLN A 72 5.45 -38.16 9.40
CA GLN A 72 5.76 -37.34 8.22
C GLN A 72 6.45 -35.99 8.54
N GLY A 73 6.24 -35.46 9.76
CA GLY A 73 6.85 -34.21 10.21
C GLY A 73 8.37 -34.26 10.23
N GLU A 74 8.96 -35.46 10.26
CA GLU A 74 10.41 -35.63 10.10
C GLU A 74 10.93 -35.22 8.72
N ILE A 75 10.12 -35.29 7.67
CA ILE A 75 10.54 -34.91 6.31
C ILE A 75 10.82 -33.40 6.28
N ALA A 76 9.89 -32.60 6.81
CA ALA A 76 10.06 -31.15 6.93
C ALA A 76 11.11 -30.78 8.00
N ALA A 77 11.23 -31.54 9.10
CA ALA A 77 12.32 -31.35 10.05
C ALA A 77 13.71 -31.60 9.42
N ALA A 78 13.84 -32.60 8.54
CA ALA A 78 15.06 -32.88 7.80
C ALA A 78 15.40 -31.77 6.80
N CYS A 79 14.41 -31.21 6.08
CA CYS A 79 14.60 -29.99 5.27
C CYS A 79 15.05 -28.79 6.13
N VAL A 80 14.43 -28.60 7.30
CA VAL A 80 14.82 -27.51 8.23
C VAL A 80 16.24 -27.73 8.77
N ALA A 81 16.66 -28.96 9.04
CA ALA A 81 18.04 -29.28 9.39
C ALA A 81 19.05 -29.07 8.24
N GLY A 82 18.59 -29.01 6.99
CA GLY A 82 19.43 -29.07 5.79
C GLY A 82 19.93 -30.49 5.48
N GLY A 83 19.31 -31.51 6.07
CA GLY A 83 19.60 -32.93 5.82
C GLY A 83 18.96 -33.49 4.55
N LEU A 84 17.88 -32.86 4.09
CA LEU A 84 17.32 -33.00 2.74
C LEU A 84 17.28 -31.62 2.07
N SER A 85 17.36 -31.57 0.74
CA SER A 85 16.99 -30.37 -0.02
C SER A 85 15.46 -30.18 -0.04
N LEU A 86 14.97 -29.09 -0.65
CA LEU A 86 13.52 -28.95 -0.89
C LEU A 86 13.02 -29.97 -1.93
N GLU A 87 13.82 -30.27 -2.97
CA GLU A 87 13.49 -31.27 -3.99
C GLU A 87 13.47 -32.69 -3.41
N ASP A 88 14.45 -33.03 -2.57
CA ASP A 88 14.48 -34.30 -1.84
C ASP A 88 13.31 -34.42 -0.86
N GLY A 89 13.01 -33.35 -0.11
CA GLY A 89 11.87 -33.30 0.81
C GLY A 89 10.53 -33.46 0.10
N ALA A 90 10.35 -32.75 -1.03
CA ALA A 90 9.21 -32.87 -1.91
C ALA A 90 9.08 -34.29 -2.47
N ARG A 91 10.18 -34.90 -2.95
CA ARG A 91 10.25 -36.28 -3.44
C ARG A 91 9.81 -37.28 -2.39
N VAL A 92 10.35 -37.16 -1.17
CA VAL A 92 9.98 -38.01 -0.04
C VAL A 92 8.50 -37.85 0.31
N VAL A 93 7.96 -36.64 0.47
CA VAL A 93 6.57 -36.46 0.91
C VAL A 93 5.55 -36.80 -0.19
N ALA A 94 5.78 -36.42 -1.44
CA ALA A 94 4.88 -36.68 -2.55
C ALA A 94 4.81 -38.19 -2.88
N LEU A 95 5.96 -38.84 -3.06
CA LEU A 95 5.96 -40.25 -3.47
C LEU A 95 5.55 -41.20 -2.34
N ARG A 96 5.91 -40.91 -1.09
CA ARG A 96 5.42 -41.65 0.09
C ARG A 96 3.90 -41.55 0.25
N SER A 97 3.35 -40.34 0.10
CA SER A 97 1.90 -40.13 0.25
C SER A 97 1.10 -40.69 -0.92
N LYS A 98 1.69 -40.81 -2.11
CA LYS A 98 1.14 -41.55 -3.26
C LYS A 98 1.13 -43.06 -3.02
N ALA A 99 2.23 -43.66 -2.55
CA ALA A 99 2.30 -45.09 -2.23
C ALA A 99 1.31 -45.51 -1.13
N LEU A 100 1.03 -44.63 -0.16
CA LEU A 100 0.00 -44.85 0.87
C LEU A 100 -1.40 -45.11 0.31
N LEU A 101 -1.71 -44.69 -0.93
CA LEU A 101 -3.00 -44.95 -1.57
C LEU A 101 -3.29 -46.45 -1.77
N ALA A 102 -2.25 -47.30 -1.90
CA ALA A 102 -2.42 -48.76 -1.99
C ALA A 102 -2.93 -49.41 -0.68
N LEU A 103 -2.90 -48.66 0.43
CA LEU A 103 -3.38 -49.08 1.76
C LEU A 103 -4.75 -48.47 2.13
N SER A 104 -5.29 -47.58 1.28
CA SER A 104 -6.58 -46.91 1.48
C SER A 104 -7.74 -47.91 1.63
N GLY A 105 -8.68 -47.59 2.53
CA GLY A 105 -9.86 -48.40 2.86
C GLY A 105 -9.57 -49.73 3.56
N ARG A 106 -8.36 -49.93 4.12
CA ARG A 106 -7.91 -51.23 4.68
C ARG A 106 -7.51 -51.17 6.16
N GLY A 107 -7.82 -50.09 6.86
CA GLY A 107 -7.66 -49.97 8.32
C GLY A 107 -7.82 -48.53 8.79
N GLY A 108 -7.18 -48.18 9.90
CA GLY A 108 -7.13 -46.80 10.35
C GLY A 108 -6.24 -46.57 11.55
N MET A 109 -6.47 -45.45 12.24
CA MET A 109 -5.75 -45.08 13.46
C MET A 109 -6.66 -44.42 14.50
N VAL A 110 -6.40 -44.65 15.78
CA VAL A 110 -7.13 -44.08 16.92
C VAL A 110 -6.14 -43.51 17.94
N SER A 111 -6.38 -42.26 18.36
CA SER A 111 -5.68 -41.63 19.49
C SER A 111 -6.40 -41.95 20.80
N VAL A 112 -5.71 -42.55 21.75
CA VAL A 112 -6.24 -43.07 23.02
C VAL A 112 -5.54 -42.37 24.20
N PRO A 113 -6.29 -41.80 25.17
CA PRO A 113 -5.71 -41.09 26.31
C PRO A 113 -5.23 -42.04 27.43
N VAL A 114 -4.32 -42.95 27.09
CA VAL A 114 -3.67 -43.89 28.03
C VAL A 114 -2.19 -44.07 27.70
N ALA A 115 -1.42 -44.58 28.66
CA ALA A 115 -0.05 -45.05 28.46
C ALA A 115 -0.01 -46.28 27.52
N ALA A 116 1.02 -46.35 26.67
CA ALA A 116 1.14 -47.36 25.61
C ALA A 116 1.07 -48.80 26.12
N ASP A 117 1.56 -49.07 27.32
CA ASP A 117 1.65 -50.43 27.90
C ASP A 117 0.27 -51.04 28.23
N ARG A 118 -0.81 -50.24 28.19
CA ARG A 118 -2.20 -50.76 28.23
C ARG A 118 -2.71 -51.28 26.87
N LEU A 119 -1.97 -50.99 25.79
CA LEU A 119 -2.33 -51.21 24.39
C LEU A 119 -1.31 -52.09 23.64
N ARG A 120 -0.06 -52.19 24.13
CA ARG A 120 0.95 -53.17 23.65
C ARG A 120 0.41 -54.61 23.76
N ASP A 121 0.96 -55.50 22.93
CA ASP A 121 0.69 -56.94 22.87
C ASP A 121 -0.78 -57.36 22.57
N ARG A 122 -1.67 -56.42 22.22
CA ARG A 122 -3.04 -56.71 21.79
C ARG A 122 -3.07 -57.27 20.35
N PRO A 123 -3.65 -58.45 20.11
CA PRO A 123 -3.73 -59.03 18.76
C PRO A 123 -4.41 -58.11 17.74
N GLY A 124 -3.79 -57.94 16.57
CA GLY A 124 -4.30 -57.09 15.49
C GLY A 124 -4.06 -55.58 15.67
N LEU A 125 -3.47 -55.15 16.80
CA LEU A 125 -3.24 -53.74 17.10
C LEU A 125 -1.74 -53.41 17.13
N SER A 126 -1.32 -52.35 16.45
CA SER A 126 0.02 -51.79 16.54
C SER A 126 0.01 -50.50 17.36
N VAL A 127 1.02 -50.28 18.20
CA VAL A 127 1.27 -48.97 18.80
C VAL A 127 1.96 -48.12 17.74
N ALA A 128 1.22 -47.15 17.19
CA ALA A 128 1.68 -46.31 16.10
C ALA A 128 2.54 -45.14 16.60
N ALA A 129 2.17 -44.53 17.72
CA ALA A 129 2.92 -43.43 18.32
C ALA A 129 2.75 -43.37 19.84
N VAL A 130 3.83 -43.03 20.55
CA VAL A 130 3.83 -42.73 21.99
C VAL A 130 4.06 -41.23 22.14
N ASN A 131 2.97 -40.46 22.24
CA ASN A 131 2.99 -38.99 22.17
C ASN A 131 3.25 -38.31 23.53
N GLY A 132 3.09 -39.04 24.63
CA GLY A 132 3.30 -38.56 26.00
C GLY A 132 2.90 -39.63 27.02
N PRO A 133 3.09 -39.39 28.33
CA PRO A 133 2.86 -40.38 29.39
C PRO A 133 1.45 -40.99 29.41
N ALA A 134 0.44 -40.23 28.98
CA ALA A 134 -0.95 -40.67 28.87
C ALA A 134 -1.56 -40.44 27.47
N SER A 135 -0.74 -40.43 26.42
CA SER A 135 -1.19 -40.16 25.04
C SER A 135 -0.55 -41.13 24.06
N THR A 136 -1.34 -42.06 23.53
CA THR A 136 -0.88 -43.12 22.61
C THR A 136 -1.76 -43.13 21.36
N VAL A 137 -1.16 -43.28 20.18
CA VAL A 137 -1.89 -43.60 18.95
C VAL A 137 -1.69 -45.08 18.63
N VAL A 138 -2.77 -45.76 18.26
CA VAL A 138 -2.76 -47.15 17.77
C VAL A 138 -3.32 -47.24 16.36
N SER A 139 -2.89 -48.25 15.62
CA SER A 139 -3.32 -48.51 14.24
C SER A 139 -3.59 -50.01 14.01
N GLY A 140 -4.47 -50.32 13.07
CA GLY A 140 -4.88 -51.70 12.78
C GLY A 140 -6.17 -51.78 11.95
N PRO A 141 -6.77 -52.98 11.84
CA PRO A 141 -8.06 -53.20 11.19
C PRO A 141 -9.22 -52.52 11.92
N ASP A 142 -10.27 -52.15 11.18
CA ASP A 142 -11.37 -51.35 11.69
C ASP A 142 -12.14 -52.01 12.84
N ASP A 143 -12.38 -53.32 12.78
CA ASP A 143 -13.09 -54.07 13.83
C ASP A 143 -12.32 -54.10 15.15
N VAL A 144 -10.98 -54.13 15.09
CA VAL A 144 -10.09 -54.01 16.26
C VAL A 144 -10.11 -52.58 16.81
N LEU A 145 -10.16 -51.57 15.95
CA LEU A 145 -10.20 -50.16 16.36
C LEU A 145 -11.54 -49.73 16.96
N GLU A 146 -12.67 -50.25 16.45
CA GLU A 146 -13.98 -50.02 17.07
C GLU A 146 -14.07 -50.66 18.46
N ALA A 147 -13.42 -51.80 18.70
CA ALA A 147 -13.30 -52.37 20.04
C ALA A 147 -12.50 -51.46 21.00
N VAL A 148 -11.44 -50.79 20.52
CA VAL A 148 -10.69 -49.78 21.29
C VAL A 148 -11.55 -48.54 21.59
N LEU A 149 -12.35 -48.06 20.64
CA LEU A 149 -13.28 -46.94 20.84
C LEU A 149 -14.41 -47.27 21.84
N VAL A 150 -14.81 -48.54 21.94
CA VAL A 150 -15.77 -49.03 22.95
C VAL A 150 -15.14 -49.17 24.34
N GLU A 151 -13.87 -49.60 24.46
CA GLU A 151 -13.16 -49.68 25.74
C GLU A 151 -12.78 -48.29 26.28
N PHE A 152 -12.49 -47.34 25.40
CA PHE A 152 -12.04 -45.98 25.74
C PHE A 152 -12.92 -44.90 25.07
N PRO A 153 -14.07 -44.52 25.66
CA PRO A 153 -14.99 -43.55 25.07
C PRO A 153 -14.41 -42.15 24.81
N GLU A 154 -13.31 -41.79 25.48
CA GLU A 154 -12.57 -40.54 25.27
C GLU A 154 -11.59 -40.61 24.09
N ALA A 155 -11.34 -41.79 23.52
CA ALA A 155 -10.47 -42.00 22.37
C ALA A 155 -11.10 -41.43 21.09
N LYS A 156 -10.24 -41.04 20.15
CA LYS A 156 -10.63 -40.29 18.94
C LYS A 156 -10.00 -40.90 17.71
N ARG A 157 -10.85 -41.35 16.79
CA ARG A 157 -10.44 -41.81 15.45
C ARG A 157 -9.75 -40.65 14.71
N ILE A 158 -8.60 -40.95 14.11
CA ILE A 158 -7.84 -40.03 13.26
C ILE A 158 -8.42 -40.15 11.84
N PRO A 159 -8.53 -39.08 11.02
CA PRO A 159 -9.18 -39.15 9.72
C PRO A 159 -8.22 -39.73 8.67
N VAL A 160 -7.90 -41.01 8.81
CA VAL A 160 -7.12 -41.83 7.87
C VAL A 160 -7.74 -43.23 7.79
N ASP A 161 -7.63 -43.85 6.62
CA ASP A 161 -8.24 -45.11 6.21
C ASP A 161 -7.20 -46.21 5.93
N TYR A 162 -5.98 -46.00 6.43
CA TYR A 162 -4.84 -46.91 6.42
C TYR A 162 -4.19 -46.96 7.81
N ALA A 163 -3.54 -48.08 8.13
CA ALA A 163 -2.87 -48.31 9.41
C ALA A 163 -1.35 -48.08 9.26
N SER A 164 -0.90 -46.81 9.24
CA SER A 164 0.53 -46.52 9.29
C SER A 164 1.17 -46.93 10.63
N HIS A 165 2.50 -47.04 10.67
CA HIS A 165 3.27 -47.52 11.82
C HIS A 165 2.82 -48.93 12.28
N SER A 166 2.43 -49.77 11.32
CA SER A 166 1.97 -51.15 11.51
C SER A 166 2.51 -52.07 10.42
N ALA A 167 2.33 -53.39 10.60
CA ALA A 167 2.70 -54.41 9.61
C ALA A 167 2.09 -54.19 8.21
N GLN A 168 0.97 -53.46 8.08
CA GLN A 168 0.37 -53.15 6.77
C GLN A 168 1.32 -52.37 5.84
N VAL A 169 2.24 -51.59 6.40
CA VAL A 169 3.24 -50.81 5.63
C VAL A 169 4.26 -51.70 4.93
N GLU A 170 4.41 -52.97 5.34
CA GLU A 170 5.29 -53.94 4.67
C GLU A 170 4.84 -54.24 3.24
N GLU A 171 3.56 -54.06 2.91
CA GLU A 171 3.01 -54.30 1.57
C GLU A 171 3.51 -53.30 0.52
N ILE A 172 3.83 -52.06 0.93
CA ILE A 172 4.35 -50.99 0.03
C ILE A 172 5.87 -50.81 0.16
N ARG A 173 6.57 -51.78 0.78
CA ARG A 173 8.02 -51.69 1.04
C ARG A 173 8.85 -51.56 -0.24
N GLU A 174 8.54 -52.35 -1.25
CA GLU A 174 9.30 -52.38 -2.51
C GLU A 174 9.00 -51.13 -3.35
N GLU A 175 7.73 -50.71 -3.42
CA GLU A 175 7.30 -49.46 -4.07
C GLU A 175 7.98 -48.23 -3.46
N LEU A 176 8.02 -48.11 -2.13
CA LEU A 176 8.73 -47.02 -1.45
C LEU A 176 10.25 -47.05 -1.68
N ALA A 177 10.85 -48.24 -1.74
CA ALA A 177 12.27 -48.38 -1.99
C ALA A 177 12.66 -47.98 -3.43
N GLU A 178 11.83 -48.31 -4.43
CA GLU A 178 12.02 -47.88 -5.82
C GLU A 178 11.75 -46.38 -5.98
N ALA A 179 10.61 -45.88 -5.49
CA ALA A 179 10.20 -44.49 -5.66
C ALA A 179 11.14 -43.49 -4.98
N LEU A 180 11.77 -43.87 -3.86
CA LEU A 180 12.71 -43.02 -3.11
C LEU A 180 14.19 -43.34 -3.41
N ALA A 181 14.50 -44.23 -4.37
CA ALA A 181 15.86 -44.64 -4.71
C ALA A 181 16.77 -43.48 -5.15
N GLY A 182 16.19 -42.39 -5.68
CA GLY A 182 16.89 -41.19 -6.10
C GLY A 182 16.84 -40.02 -5.10
N VAL A 183 16.61 -40.27 -3.81
CA VAL A 183 16.75 -39.25 -2.76
C VAL A 183 18.22 -39.16 -2.35
N GLU A 184 18.77 -37.96 -2.19
CA GLU A 184 20.18 -37.73 -1.82
C GLU A 184 20.30 -37.01 -0.45
N PRO A 185 20.32 -37.76 0.67
CA PRO A 185 20.48 -37.21 2.01
C PRO A 185 21.87 -36.62 2.26
N ARG A 186 21.93 -35.64 3.15
CA ARG A 186 23.11 -34.79 3.36
C ARG A 186 23.35 -34.60 4.85
N VAL A 187 24.58 -34.26 5.25
CA VAL A 187 24.88 -33.90 6.64
C VAL A 187 24.31 -32.51 6.93
N GLY A 188 23.33 -32.45 7.82
CA GLY A 188 22.60 -31.24 8.19
C GLY A 188 23.41 -30.31 9.09
N ARG A 189 22.95 -29.06 9.18
CA ARG A 189 23.55 -28.01 10.04
C ARG A 189 22.89 -27.90 11.42
N VAL A 190 21.76 -28.57 11.62
CA VAL A 190 21.03 -28.60 12.90
C VAL A 190 20.87 -30.06 13.37
N PRO A 191 21.22 -30.39 14.62
CA PRO A 191 20.95 -31.69 15.24
C PRO A 191 19.52 -32.20 14.99
N PHE A 192 19.41 -33.36 14.36
CA PHE A 192 18.14 -34.01 14.02
C PHE A 192 17.90 -35.22 14.94
N TYR A 193 16.78 -35.20 15.66
CA TYR A 193 16.35 -36.29 16.54
C TYR A 193 15.25 -37.10 15.87
N SER A 194 15.52 -38.38 15.68
CA SER A 194 14.64 -39.34 15.02
C SER A 194 13.71 -39.99 16.05
N THR A 195 12.41 -39.85 15.86
CA THR A 195 11.38 -40.52 16.67
C THR A 195 11.27 -42.02 16.39
N VAL A 196 11.88 -42.50 15.30
CA VAL A 196 12.06 -43.92 15.00
C VAL A 196 13.10 -44.55 15.93
N THR A 197 14.18 -43.82 16.22
CA THR A 197 15.32 -44.33 17.00
C THR A 197 15.41 -43.77 18.43
N GLY A 198 14.57 -42.78 18.77
CA GLY A 198 14.53 -42.10 20.07
C GLY A 198 15.73 -41.20 20.36
N ARG A 199 16.57 -40.89 19.36
CA ARG A 199 17.90 -40.27 19.57
C ARG A 199 18.37 -39.38 18.41
N LEU A 200 19.48 -38.68 18.66
CA LEU A 200 20.25 -37.96 17.64
C LEU A 200 20.71 -38.93 16.54
N MET A 201 20.54 -38.50 15.28
CA MET A 201 20.86 -39.28 14.09
C MET A 201 21.59 -38.39 13.06
N ASP A 202 22.56 -38.95 12.32
CA ASP A 202 23.16 -38.26 11.17
C ASP A 202 22.13 -38.22 10.04
N THR A 203 21.86 -37.03 9.51
CA THR A 203 20.87 -36.87 8.44
C THR A 203 21.32 -37.43 7.10
N ALA A 204 22.60 -37.78 6.94
CA ALA A 204 23.09 -38.57 5.80
C ALA A 204 22.52 -40.01 5.77
N GLU A 205 22.00 -40.53 6.88
CA GLU A 205 21.35 -41.85 6.96
C GLU A 205 19.84 -41.82 6.61
N LEU A 206 19.28 -40.67 6.18
CA LEU A 206 17.84 -40.51 5.86
C LEU A 206 17.47 -41.04 4.46
N ASP A 207 17.92 -42.25 4.13
CA ASP A 207 17.71 -42.90 2.83
C ASP A 207 16.28 -43.43 2.61
N ALA A 208 16.01 -44.01 1.45
CA ALA A 208 14.74 -44.68 1.13
C ALA A 208 14.35 -45.74 2.18
N GLY A 209 15.34 -46.47 2.71
CA GLY A 209 15.15 -47.43 3.78
C GLY A 209 14.77 -46.77 5.11
N TYR A 210 15.28 -45.59 5.43
CA TYR A 210 14.86 -44.80 6.58
C TYR A 210 13.42 -44.33 6.42
N TRP A 211 13.03 -43.79 5.26
CA TRP A 211 11.66 -43.31 5.08
C TRP A 211 10.62 -44.44 5.11
N TYR A 212 11.00 -45.64 4.66
CA TYR A 212 10.24 -46.85 4.94
C TYR A 212 10.15 -47.15 6.46
N ARG A 213 11.26 -47.16 7.20
CA ARG A 213 11.26 -47.36 8.67
C ARG A 213 10.41 -46.31 9.40
N ASN A 214 10.53 -45.03 9.06
CA ASN A 214 9.72 -43.94 9.60
C ASN A 214 8.22 -44.12 9.36
N LEU A 215 7.80 -44.76 8.26
CA LEU A 215 6.39 -45.08 8.04
C LEU A 215 5.95 -46.40 8.72
N ARG A 216 6.87 -47.35 8.92
CA ARG A 216 6.60 -48.71 9.42
C ARG A 216 6.68 -48.86 10.93
N GLU A 217 7.64 -48.21 11.58
CA GLU A 217 7.99 -48.40 12.99
C GLU A 217 7.28 -47.39 13.91
N THR A 218 7.20 -47.68 15.20
CA THR A 218 6.52 -46.83 16.19
C THR A 218 7.20 -45.47 16.34
N VAL A 219 6.41 -44.39 16.37
CA VAL A 219 6.87 -43.03 16.68
C VAL A 219 7.05 -42.88 18.20
N GLU A 220 8.26 -43.12 18.71
CA GLU A 220 8.63 -42.98 20.13
C GLU A 220 8.92 -41.50 20.48
N PHE A 221 7.93 -40.63 20.22
CA PHE A 221 8.02 -39.18 20.39
C PHE A 221 8.29 -38.79 21.85
N ARG A 222 7.56 -39.35 22.82
CA ARG A 222 7.76 -39.12 24.26
C ARG A 222 9.23 -39.33 24.65
N SER A 223 9.78 -40.50 24.33
CA SER A 223 11.16 -40.90 24.63
C SER A 223 12.18 -39.93 24.01
N THR A 224 11.86 -39.38 22.83
CA THR A 224 12.67 -38.36 22.16
C THR A 224 12.60 -36.99 22.88
N ILE A 225 11.44 -36.61 23.41
CA ILE A 225 11.28 -35.40 24.24
C ILE A 225 12.01 -35.56 25.58
N GLU A 226 11.92 -36.72 26.24
CA GLU A 226 12.64 -37.01 27.49
C GLU A 226 14.16 -36.84 27.30
N GLY A 227 14.74 -37.40 26.22
CA GLY A 227 16.15 -37.20 25.88
C GLY A 227 16.53 -35.73 25.56
N LEU A 228 15.65 -34.96 24.93
CA LEU A 228 15.88 -33.53 24.69
C LEU A 228 15.84 -32.69 25.98
N LEU A 229 14.97 -33.05 26.92
CA LEU A 229 14.90 -32.44 28.25
C LEU A 229 16.15 -32.74 29.08
N GLU A 230 16.64 -33.98 29.08
CA GLU A 230 17.90 -34.39 29.73
C GLU A 230 19.12 -33.64 29.18
N LEU A 231 19.11 -33.31 27.88
CA LEU A 231 20.14 -32.50 27.22
C LEU A 231 19.97 -30.99 27.44
N GLY A 232 18.96 -30.55 28.18
CA GLY A 232 18.75 -29.16 28.59
C GLY A 232 17.97 -28.29 27.61
N HIS A 233 17.31 -28.87 26.59
CA HIS A 233 16.37 -28.11 25.75
C HIS A 233 15.08 -27.86 26.54
N THR A 234 14.78 -26.58 26.82
CA THR A 234 13.61 -26.16 27.61
C THR A 234 12.65 -25.24 26.85
N VAL A 235 12.95 -24.89 25.60
CA VAL A 235 12.12 -24.05 24.74
C VAL A 235 11.74 -24.81 23.47
N PHE A 236 10.43 -24.99 23.28
CA PHE A 236 9.85 -25.82 22.22
C PHE A 236 8.84 -25.05 21.37
N VAL A 237 9.07 -25.03 20.05
CA VAL A 237 8.22 -24.32 19.08
C VAL A 237 7.64 -25.31 18.07
N GLU A 238 6.32 -25.48 18.06
CA GLU A 238 5.62 -26.36 17.10
C GLU A 238 5.35 -25.61 15.78
N ALA A 239 6.05 -26.00 14.71
CA ALA A 239 6.04 -25.30 13.43
C ALA A 239 4.83 -25.66 12.53
N SER A 240 3.62 -25.75 13.10
CA SER A 240 2.42 -26.29 12.45
C SER A 240 1.31 -25.22 12.21
N PRO A 241 0.41 -25.44 11.22
CA PRO A 241 -0.75 -24.57 11.03
C PRO A 241 -1.79 -24.68 12.17
N HIS A 242 -1.71 -25.72 13.00
CA HIS A 242 -2.44 -25.82 14.26
C HIS A 242 -1.66 -26.71 15.24
N PRO A 243 -1.27 -26.21 16.43
CA PRO A 243 -0.50 -27.00 17.38
C PRO A 243 -1.32 -28.13 18.01
N VAL A 244 -0.77 -29.33 18.02
CA VAL A 244 -1.38 -30.54 18.62
C VAL A 244 -0.40 -31.38 19.46
N LEU A 245 0.90 -31.09 19.41
CA LEU A 245 1.94 -31.82 20.15
C LEU A 245 2.41 -31.09 21.41
N THR A 246 2.24 -29.76 21.48
CA THR A 246 2.49 -28.92 22.68
C THR A 246 1.97 -29.55 23.99
N ILE A 247 0.81 -30.20 23.97
CA ILE A 247 0.25 -30.90 25.14
C ILE A 247 1.09 -32.11 25.54
N GLY A 248 1.47 -32.98 24.58
CA GLY A 248 2.29 -34.16 24.87
C GLY A 248 3.70 -33.80 25.33
N ILE A 249 4.24 -32.70 24.82
CA ILE A 249 5.52 -32.12 25.28
C ILE A 249 5.38 -31.64 26.74
N GLN A 250 4.31 -30.91 27.08
CA GLN A 250 4.05 -30.44 28.44
C GLN A 250 3.78 -31.60 29.41
N ASP A 251 2.97 -32.59 29.05
CA ASP A 251 2.72 -33.79 29.87
C ASP A 251 4.02 -34.56 30.16
N THR A 252 4.98 -34.55 29.23
CA THR A 252 6.30 -35.20 29.37
C THR A 252 7.24 -34.38 30.27
N ALA A 253 7.20 -33.05 30.17
CA ALA A 253 7.98 -32.16 31.04
C ALA A 253 7.44 -32.15 32.49
N ASP A 254 6.12 -32.12 32.66
CA ASP A 254 5.43 -32.25 33.95
C ASP A 254 5.72 -33.62 34.61
N ALA A 255 5.93 -34.68 33.82
CA ALA A 255 6.32 -36.00 34.32
C ALA A 255 7.81 -36.15 34.67
N THR A 256 8.65 -35.17 34.32
CA THR A 256 10.09 -35.14 34.65
C THR A 256 10.46 -34.01 35.63
N ASP A 257 9.48 -33.25 36.12
CA ASP A 257 9.64 -32.04 36.96
C ASP A 257 10.50 -30.92 36.32
N ILE A 258 10.71 -30.96 34.99
CA ILE A 258 11.52 -29.98 34.26
C ILE A 258 10.64 -28.82 33.76
N PRO A 259 10.89 -27.56 34.16
CA PRO A 259 10.11 -26.42 33.70
C PRO A 259 10.47 -26.03 32.27
N ILE A 260 9.46 -25.91 31.41
CA ILE A 260 9.62 -25.63 29.98
C ILE A 260 8.78 -24.43 29.50
N LEU A 261 9.06 -24.01 28.28
CA LEU A 261 8.23 -23.13 27.47
C LEU A 261 7.84 -23.86 26.18
N THR A 262 6.54 -24.04 25.93
CA THR A 262 6.03 -24.59 24.67
C THR A 262 5.03 -23.63 24.03
N THR A 263 5.16 -23.41 22.71
CA THR A 263 4.23 -22.60 21.91
C THR A 263 4.17 -23.13 20.47
N GLY A 264 3.30 -22.58 19.61
CA GLY A 264 3.15 -23.00 18.21
C GLY A 264 3.19 -21.84 17.23
N SER A 265 3.15 -22.12 15.91
CA SER A 265 3.09 -21.06 14.89
C SER A 265 1.70 -20.43 14.78
N LEU A 266 0.73 -21.16 14.24
CA LEU A 266 -0.62 -20.66 13.91
C LEU A 266 -1.69 -21.38 14.76
N ARG A 267 -2.96 -21.22 14.41
CA ARG A 267 -4.08 -21.96 15.00
C ARG A 267 -5.16 -22.19 13.94
N ARG A 268 -5.86 -23.32 14.02
CA ARG A 268 -7.10 -23.52 13.24
C ARG A 268 -8.06 -22.35 13.48
N ASP A 269 -8.69 -21.88 12.40
CA ASP A 269 -9.61 -20.74 12.37
C ASP A 269 -8.98 -19.37 12.73
N ASP A 270 -7.65 -19.32 12.90
CA ASP A 270 -6.87 -18.11 13.20
C ASP A 270 -5.43 -18.24 12.64
N GLY A 271 -5.34 -18.36 11.32
CA GLY A 271 -4.07 -18.42 10.57
C GLY A 271 -3.41 -17.05 10.34
N THR A 272 -3.62 -16.10 11.26
CA THR A 272 -3.27 -14.68 11.07
C THR A 272 -1.82 -14.36 11.41
N ILE A 273 -1.28 -13.27 10.85
CA ILE A 273 0.04 -12.76 11.28
C ILE A 273 0.00 -12.29 12.75
N GLN A 274 -1.14 -11.82 13.22
CA GLN A 274 -1.39 -11.45 14.61
C GLN A 274 -1.29 -12.68 15.54
N ARG A 275 -1.75 -13.86 15.12
CA ARG A 275 -1.56 -15.12 15.86
C ARG A 275 -0.09 -15.48 15.99
N PHE A 276 0.64 -15.47 14.88
CA PHE A 276 2.09 -15.73 14.88
C PHE A 276 2.86 -14.74 15.78
N LEU A 277 2.60 -13.43 15.63
CA LEU A 277 3.24 -12.39 16.43
C LEU A 277 2.87 -12.49 17.93
N SER A 278 1.71 -13.05 18.27
CA SER A 278 1.33 -13.31 19.66
C SER A 278 2.20 -14.39 20.30
N HIS A 279 2.49 -15.48 19.58
CA HIS A 279 3.38 -16.55 20.06
C HIS A 279 4.85 -16.09 20.06
N LEU A 280 5.27 -15.27 19.08
CA LEU A 280 6.58 -14.62 19.08
C LEU A 280 6.77 -13.69 20.28
N ALA A 281 5.74 -12.91 20.64
CA ALA A 281 5.73 -12.08 21.83
C ALA A 281 5.73 -12.90 23.14
N GLU A 282 5.06 -14.06 23.16
CA GLU A 282 5.14 -15.00 24.28
C GLU A 282 6.57 -15.50 24.52
N LEU A 283 7.28 -15.93 23.46
CA LEU A 283 8.71 -16.30 23.57
C LEU A 283 9.54 -15.14 24.12
N HIS A 284 9.36 -13.93 23.57
CA HIS A 284 10.10 -12.74 23.99
C HIS A 284 9.88 -12.35 25.46
N VAL A 285 8.62 -12.33 25.92
CA VAL A 285 8.27 -12.01 27.32
C VAL A 285 8.76 -13.09 28.31
N ARG A 286 9.04 -14.30 27.81
CA ARG A 286 9.66 -15.39 28.59
C ARG A 286 11.18 -15.39 28.56
N GLY A 287 11.80 -14.42 27.88
CA GLY A 287 13.26 -14.20 27.86
C GLY A 287 13.97 -14.73 26.62
N VAL A 288 13.28 -15.42 25.70
CA VAL A 288 13.88 -15.90 24.45
C VAL A 288 14.24 -14.70 23.57
N ARG A 289 15.44 -14.72 23.00
CA ARG A 289 15.89 -13.67 22.08
C ARG A 289 15.05 -13.67 20.80
N VAL A 290 14.41 -12.53 20.52
CA VAL A 290 13.66 -12.26 19.29
C VAL A 290 14.27 -11.04 18.59
N ASP A 291 14.46 -11.12 17.28
CA ASP A 291 14.81 -9.99 16.44
C ASP A 291 13.53 -9.31 15.92
N TRP A 292 13.20 -8.15 16.50
CA TRP A 292 12.03 -7.36 16.10
C TRP A 292 12.30 -6.43 14.90
N ARG A 293 13.53 -6.35 14.39
CA ARG A 293 13.89 -5.47 13.25
C ARG A 293 13.06 -5.72 11.98
N PRO A 294 12.66 -6.97 11.60
CA PRO A 294 11.79 -7.18 10.44
C PRO A 294 10.39 -6.58 10.59
N LEU A 295 9.86 -6.51 11.82
CA LEU A 295 8.54 -5.92 12.09
C LEU A 295 8.58 -4.39 12.09
N PHE A 296 9.70 -3.81 12.53
CA PHE A 296 9.90 -2.36 12.66
C PHE A 296 10.78 -1.75 11.55
N ALA A 297 10.90 -2.43 10.41
CA ALA A 297 11.59 -1.90 9.24
C ALA A 297 10.93 -0.58 8.78
N GLY A 298 11.70 0.51 8.73
CA GLY A 298 11.18 1.84 8.42
C GLY A 298 10.44 2.55 9.58
N VAL A 299 10.42 1.98 10.78
CA VAL A 299 9.80 2.57 11.98
C VAL A 299 10.88 2.96 12.98
N SER A 300 10.76 4.16 13.58
CA SER A 300 11.61 4.56 14.71
C SER A 300 11.05 4.02 16.03
N PRO A 301 11.72 3.08 16.72
CA PRO A 301 11.28 2.61 18.02
C PRO A 301 11.49 3.69 19.10
N VAL A 302 10.59 3.74 20.08
CA VAL A 302 10.67 4.63 21.24
C VAL A 302 10.74 3.78 22.51
N GLU A 303 11.68 4.05 23.41
CA GLU A 303 11.75 3.35 24.69
C GLU A 303 10.57 3.74 25.59
N LEU A 304 9.89 2.73 26.14
CA LEU A 304 8.83 2.93 27.13
C LEU A 304 9.43 2.99 28.54
N PRO A 305 8.98 3.93 29.40
CA PRO A 305 9.43 3.99 30.80
C PRO A 305 9.17 2.66 31.53
N THR A 306 10.24 2.01 31.99
CA THR A 306 10.21 0.66 32.58
C THR A 306 9.65 0.60 34.01
N TYR A 307 9.14 1.71 34.56
CA TYR A 307 8.73 1.81 35.96
C TYR A 307 7.36 2.47 36.17
N ALA A 308 6.38 1.66 36.59
CA ALA A 308 4.95 1.98 36.66
C ALA A 308 4.52 3.06 37.69
N PHE A 309 5.45 3.85 38.26
CA PHE A 309 5.17 4.88 39.27
C PHE A 309 5.73 6.27 38.96
N GLN A 310 6.37 6.48 37.80
CA GLN A 310 6.58 7.83 37.27
C GLN A 310 5.22 8.40 36.86
N ARG A 311 4.69 9.36 37.63
CA ARG A 311 3.36 9.97 37.41
C ARG A 311 3.40 11.11 36.39
N GLU A 312 4.15 10.91 35.33
CA GLU A 312 4.30 11.85 34.23
C GLU A 312 3.54 11.31 32.99
N PRO A 313 2.79 12.16 32.27
CA PRO A 313 1.91 11.71 31.19
C PRO A 313 2.70 11.40 29.90
N PHE A 314 3.25 10.20 29.81
CA PHE A 314 4.02 9.73 28.66
C PHE A 314 3.09 9.26 27.52
N TRP A 315 2.78 10.15 26.57
CA TRP A 315 1.87 9.87 25.45
C TRP A 315 2.63 9.59 24.15
N LEU A 316 2.49 8.37 23.61
CA LEU A 316 3.04 7.93 22.31
C LEU A 316 2.50 8.68 21.07
N GLY A 317 1.74 9.76 21.23
CA GLY A 317 0.97 10.42 20.15
C GLY A 317 1.42 11.83 19.76
N ALA A 318 2.14 12.56 20.62
CA ALA A 318 2.58 13.93 20.30
C ALA A 318 3.89 13.90 19.48
N ASP A 319 4.98 13.49 20.12
CA ASP A 319 6.33 13.45 19.54
C ASP A 319 6.41 12.62 18.25
N THR A 320 5.60 11.55 18.14
CA THR A 320 5.51 10.70 16.95
C THR A 320 4.77 11.39 15.80
N ALA A 321 3.70 12.14 16.09
CA ALA A 321 2.95 12.90 15.10
C ALA A 321 3.75 14.12 14.62
N GLU A 322 4.44 14.83 15.51
CA GLU A 322 5.33 15.94 15.17
C GLU A 322 6.57 15.46 14.38
N SER A 323 7.18 14.34 14.77
CA SER A 323 8.31 13.76 14.03
C SER A 323 7.90 13.21 12.65
N ALA A 324 6.68 12.69 12.48
CA ALA A 324 6.16 12.29 11.18
C ALA A 324 5.85 13.52 10.31
N ALA A 325 5.15 14.51 10.86
CA ALA A 325 4.86 15.78 10.19
C ALA A 325 6.13 16.49 9.68
N ALA A 326 7.22 16.46 10.47
CA ALA A 326 8.51 17.03 10.08
C ALA A 326 9.18 16.31 8.90
N ALA A 327 8.91 15.01 8.70
CA ALA A 327 9.45 14.23 7.58
C ALA A 327 8.62 14.39 6.28
N TRP A 328 7.37 14.84 6.38
CA TRP A 328 6.43 14.99 5.26
C TRP A 328 6.44 16.37 4.59
N ARG A 329 7.18 17.33 5.13
CA ARG A 329 7.17 18.73 4.65
C ARG A 329 8.17 18.92 3.49
N TYR A 330 7.66 19.44 2.37
CA TYR A 330 8.43 19.84 1.20
C TYR A 330 8.09 21.27 0.79
N ARG A 331 8.95 21.87 -0.03
CA ARG A 331 8.77 23.21 -0.60
C ARG A 331 9.20 23.24 -2.05
N ILE A 332 8.69 24.24 -2.78
CA ILE A 332 9.21 24.57 -4.11
C ILE A 332 10.35 25.58 -4.00
N THR A 333 11.43 25.33 -4.71
CA THR A 333 12.52 26.30 -4.94
C THR A 333 12.79 26.48 -6.43
N TRP A 334 13.55 27.53 -6.74
CA TRP A 334 13.88 27.95 -8.09
C TRP A 334 15.38 28.14 -8.19
N LYS A 335 16.05 27.41 -9.10
CA LYS A 335 17.52 27.34 -9.17
C LYS A 335 18.05 27.85 -10.51
N PRO A 336 19.09 28.72 -10.53
CA PRO A 336 19.68 29.23 -11.76
C PRO A 336 20.14 28.13 -12.72
N LEU A 337 19.73 28.25 -13.98
CA LEU A 337 20.10 27.35 -15.07
C LEU A 337 21.37 27.86 -15.77
N PRO A 338 22.42 27.03 -15.92
CA PRO A 338 23.64 27.40 -16.65
C PRO A 338 23.46 27.29 -18.17
N GLY A 339 24.34 27.92 -18.96
CA GLY A 339 24.48 27.69 -20.41
C GLY A 339 23.48 28.43 -21.32
N MET A 340 22.73 29.39 -20.80
CA MET A 340 21.62 30.07 -21.50
C MET A 340 22.06 31.19 -22.47
N ASP A 341 23.23 31.05 -23.10
CA ASP A 341 23.98 32.19 -23.68
C ASP A 341 23.83 32.38 -25.20
N THR A 342 23.65 31.31 -25.98
CA THR A 342 23.47 31.37 -27.45
C THR A 342 22.45 30.33 -27.96
N PRO A 343 21.19 30.72 -28.23
CA PRO A 343 20.21 29.80 -28.79
C PRO A 343 19.97 30.01 -30.29
N THR A 344 19.73 28.90 -31.00
CA THR A 344 19.20 28.88 -32.37
C THR A 344 18.03 27.92 -32.41
N LEU A 345 16.86 28.39 -32.82
CA LEU A 345 15.66 27.57 -32.99
C LEU A 345 15.54 27.15 -34.46
N PRO A 346 15.84 25.90 -34.83
CA PRO A 346 15.67 25.43 -36.20
C PRO A 346 14.19 25.28 -36.56
N GLY A 347 13.92 25.25 -37.86
CA GLY A 347 12.61 24.85 -38.41
C GLY A 347 11.51 25.91 -38.30
N THR A 348 10.26 25.43 -38.22
CA THR A 348 9.05 26.25 -38.22
C THR A 348 8.40 26.23 -36.84
N TRP A 349 8.05 27.40 -36.30
CA TRP A 349 7.46 27.50 -34.97
C TRP A 349 6.09 28.17 -35.02
N LEU A 350 5.09 27.59 -34.36
CA LEU A 350 3.74 28.14 -34.28
C LEU A 350 3.56 28.92 -32.97
N ALA A 351 3.53 30.25 -33.06
CA ALA A 351 3.18 31.11 -31.94
C ALA A 351 1.66 31.31 -31.89
N VAL A 352 1.01 30.80 -30.85
CA VAL A 352 -0.45 30.92 -30.65
C VAL A 352 -0.71 32.00 -29.61
N VAL A 353 -1.41 33.07 -29.99
CA VAL A 353 -1.57 34.29 -29.18
C VAL A 353 -3.05 34.70 -29.07
N PRO A 354 -3.48 35.33 -27.97
CA PRO A 354 -4.78 36.00 -27.92
C PRO A 354 -4.87 37.12 -28.97
N GLU A 355 -6.02 37.25 -29.63
CA GLU A 355 -6.26 38.35 -30.57
C GLU A 355 -6.06 39.72 -29.89
N GLY A 356 -5.21 40.56 -30.49
CA GLY A 356 -4.91 41.91 -30.00
C GLY A 356 -3.90 42.05 -28.84
N ASP A 357 -3.32 40.96 -28.32
CA ASP A 357 -2.29 41.07 -27.27
C ASP A 357 -0.88 41.35 -27.86
N GLU A 358 -0.45 42.61 -27.81
CA GLU A 358 0.89 43.04 -28.26
C GLU A 358 2.06 42.52 -27.41
N TRP A 359 1.83 42.10 -26.17
CA TRP A 359 2.86 41.50 -25.31
C TRP A 359 3.11 40.05 -25.75
N ALA A 360 2.06 39.30 -26.07
CA ALA A 360 2.15 37.99 -26.71
C ALA A 360 2.79 38.09 -28.10
N MET A 361 2.39 39.10 -28.89
CA MET A 361 3.00 39.38 -30.20
C MET A 361 4.48 39.75 -30.08
N ALA A 362 4.91 40.43 -29.01
CA ALA A 362 6.33 40.68 -28.73
C ALA A 362 7.11 39.38 -28.47
N GLY A 363 6.51 38.44 -27.72
CA GLY A 363 7.06 37.10 -27.55
C GLY A 363 7.18 36.32 -28.87
N ALA A 364 6.15 36.37 -29.73
CA ALA A 364 6.18 35.75 -31.06
C ALA A 364 7.28 36.36 -31.96
N ARG A 365 7.45 37.69 -31.94
CA ARG A 365 8.54 38.39 -32.66
C ARG A 365 9.93 37.97 -32.15
N ALA A 366 10.09 37.77 -30.84
CA ALA A 366 11.37 37.35 -30.24
C ALA A 366 11.89 35.99 -30.73
N LEU A 367 11.00 35.01 -31.02
CA LEU A 367 11.39 33.72 -31.61
C LEU A 367 12.09 33.89 -32.96
N ALA A 368 11.57 34.77 -33.82
CA ALA A 368 12.16 35.06 -35.13
C ALA A 368 13.44 35.89 -34.98
N GLU A 369 13.40 36.97 -34.22
CA GLU A 369 14.50 37.95 -34.11
C GLU A 369 15.72 37.44 -33.34
N GLN A 370 15.52 36.64 -32.27
CA GLN A 370 16.61 36.13 -31.43
C GLN A 370 16.93 34.65 -31.69
N GLY A 371 15.95 33.85 -32.15
CA GLY A 371 16.13 32.42 -32.41
C GLY A 371 16.43 32.06 -33.87
N GLY A 372 16.11 32.93 -34.82
CA GLY A 372 16.25 32.66 -36.26
C GLY A 372 15.20 31.71 -36.85
N ALA A 373 14.17 31.35 -36.07
CA ALA A 373 13.11 30.43 -36.50
C ALA A 373 12.17 31.05 -37.54
N ARG A 374 11.56 30.20 -38.39
CA ARG A 374 10.43 30.60 -39.23
C ARG A 374 9.15 30.58 -38.40
N VAL A 375 8.75 31.73 -37.85
CA VAL A 375 7.56 31.83 -37.01
C VAL A 375 6.29 32.00 -37.85
N ARG A 376 5.30 31.13 -37.61
CA ARG A 376 3.88 31.31 -37.97
C ARG A 376 3.15 31.84 -36.74
N THR A 377 2.30 32.85 -36.88
CA THR A 377 1.51 33.37 -35.75
C THR A 377 0.02 33.12 -35.97
N LEU A 378 -0.60 32.38 -35.07
CA LEU A 378 -2.04 32.17 -34.99
C LEU A 378 -2.62 33.09 -33.91
N GLN A 379 -3.46 34.05 -34.33
CA GLN A 379 -4.27 34.83 -33.38
C GLN A 379 -5.58 34.11 -33.09
N VAL A 380 -5.94 33.98 -31.82
CA VAL A 380 -7.15 33.28 -31.36
C VAL A 380 -8.18 34.31 -30.87
N PRO A 381 -9.35 34.43 -31.53
CA PRO A 381 -10.44 35.27 -31.07
C PRO A 381 -10.95 34.87 -29.68
N HIS A 382 -11.38 35.84 -28.89
CA HIS A 382 -11.81 35.61 -27.49
C HIS A 382 -12.99 34.63 -27.36
N ASP A 383 -13.89 34.58 -28.34
CA ASP A 383 -15.06 33.70 -28.39
C ASP A 383 -14.85 32.43 -29.25
N ALA A 384 -13.62 32.17 -29.71
CA ALA A 384 -13.30 30.95 -30.44
C ALA A 384 -13.57 29.70 -29.56
N ALA A 385 -14.17 28.68 -30.16
CA ALA A 385 -14.42 27.37 -29.54
C ALA A 385 -13.69 26.26 -30.32
N ARG A 386 -13.50 25.09 -29.69
CA ARG A 386 -12.71 23.93 -30.17
C ARG A 386 -12.71 23.72 -31.70
N GLN A 387 -13.88 23.65 -32.34
CA GLN A 387 -13.99 23.42 -33.79
C GLN A 387 -13.43 24.56 -34.65
N SER A 388 -13.63 25.81 -34.24
CA SER A 388 -13.02 26.97 -34.91
C SER A 388 -11.51 27.00 -34.68
N LEU A 389 -11.06 26.61 -33.49
CA LEU A 389 -9.63 26.57 -33.15
C LEU A 389 -8.89 25.52 -34.00
N THR A 390 -9.46 24.33 -34.19
CA THR A 390 -8.91 23.31 -35.11
C THR A 390 -8.82 23.84 -36.54
N GLY A 391 -9.89 24.45 -37.08
CA GLY A 391 -9.87 25.00 -38.45
C GLY A 391 -8.81 26.09 -38.63
N LEU A 392 -8.76 27.07 -37.72
CA LEU A 392 -7.74 28.14 -37.72
C LEU A 392 -6.31 27.59 -37.59
N LEU A 393 -6.13 26.49 -36.86
CA LEU A 393 -4.83 25.85 -36.68
C LEU A 393 -4.40 25.06 -37.93
N THR A 394 -5.32 24.33 -38.58
CA THR A 394 -5.07 23.70 -39.89
C THR A 394 -4.71 24.74 -40.95
N ASP A 395 -5.42 25.89 -41.00
CA ASP A 395 -5.10 26.98 -41.93
C ASP A 395 -3.75 27.66 -41.62
N ALA A 396 -3.36 27.77 -40.34
CA ALA A 396 -2.10 28.41 -39.92
C ALA A 396 -0.87 27.51 -40.10
N VAL A 397 -1.03 26.18 -40.03
CA VAL A 397 0.01 25.17 -40.30
C VAL A 397 0.10 24.87 -41.79
N GLY A 398 -1.04 24.68 -42.47
CA GLY A 398 -1.13 24.37 -43.88
C GLY A 398 -0.45 23.04 -44.24
N ALA A 399 0.71 23.12 -44.88
CA ALA A 399 1.57 21.98 -45.22
C ALA A 399 3.03 22.20 -44.79
N ASP A 400 3.26 23.12 -43.84
CA ASP A 400 4.57 23.30 -43.20
C ASP A 400 4.72 22.31 -42.04
N ASP A 401 5.84 21.60 -42.00
CA ASP A 401 6.26 20.84 -40.82
C ASP A 401 6.60 21.81 -39.66
N ILE A 402 6.10 21.51 -38.46
CA ILE A 402 6.14 22.36 -37.26
C ILE A 402 7.07 21.73 -36.23
N SER A 403 8.13 22.44 -35.89
CA SER A 403 9.19 22.01 -34.97
C SER A 403 8.90 22.36 -33.51
N GLY A 404 7.89 23.17 -33.23
CA GLY A 404 7.44 23.51 -31.88
C GLY A 404 6.27 24.50 -31.86
N VAL A 405 5.46 24.45 -30.80
CA VAL A 405 4.30 25.33 -30.60
C VAL A 405 4.48 26.12 -29.31
N VAL A 406 4.27 27.43 -29.36
CA VAL A 406 4.38 28.32 -28.18
C VAL A 406 3.06 29.03 -27.97
N SER A 407 2.34 28.65 -26.93
CA SER A 407 1.04 29.21 -26.56
C SER A 407 1.19 30.31 -25.51
N PHE A 408 0.72 31.51 -25.86
CA PHE A 408 0.55 32.66 -24.97
C PHE A 408 -0.91 32.81 -24.48
N LEU A 409 -1.77 31.82 -24.73
CA LEU A 409 -3.21 31.90 -24.46
C LEU A 409 -3.54 32.09 -22.98
N ALA A 410 -2.67 31.63 -22.08
CA ALA A 410 -2.77 31.83 -20.63
C ALA A 410 -3.02 33.29 -20.21
N LEU A 411 -2.53 34.26 -20.99
CA LEU A 411 -2.64 35.70 -20.70
C LEU A 411 -4.09 36.22 -20.71
N ASP A 412 -5.04 35.50 -21.34
CA ASP A 412 -6.45 35.88 -21.32
C ASP A 412 -7.13 35.48 -20.00
N GLU A 413 -6.90 36.29 -18.97
CA GLU A 413 -7.49 36.10 -17.64
C GLU A 413 -9.00 36.47 -17.56
N ARG A 414 -9.63 36.89 -18.67
CA ARG A 414 -11.06 37.24 -18.68
C ARG A 414 -11.90 35.99 -18.35
N PRO A 415 -12.93 36.07 -17.48
CA PRO A 415 -13.78 34.92 -17.18
C PRO A 415 -14.55 34.44 -18.42
N HIS A 416 -14.49 33.15 -18.72
CA HIS A 416 -15.10 32.56 -19.92
C HIS A 416 -16.63 32.86 -19.99
N PRO A 417 -17.21 33.21 -21.16
CA PRO A 417 -18.57 33.72 -21.28
C PRO A 417 -19.67 32.92 -20.57
N THR A 418 -19.67 31.59 -20.70
CA THR A 418 -20.63 30.68 -20.03
C THR A 418 -20.04 30.06 -18.75
N ARG A 419 -18.93 29.31 -18.86
CA ARG A 419 -18.21 28.69 -17.74
C ARG A 419 -17.38 29.70 -16.91
N ARG A 420 -18.07 30.60 -16.18
CA ARG A 420 -17.43 31.71 -15.44
C ARG A 420 -16.38 31.31 -14.39
N ALA A 421 -16.36 30.05 -13.95
CA ALA A 421 -15.35 29.47 -13.07
C ALA A 421 -13.94 29.37 -13.72
N LEU A 422 -13.86 29.42 -15.05
CA LEU A 422 -12.62 29.33 -15.82
C LEU A 422 -12.25 30.70 -16.42
N SER A 423 -10.96 31.00 -16.52
CA SER A 423 -10.47 32.04 -17.44
C SER A 423 -10.55 31.55 -18.89
N GLN A 424 -10.66 32.48 -19.83
CA GLN A 424 -10.65 32.14 -21.25
C GLN A 424 -9.33 31.46 -21.65
N GLY A 425 -8.19 31.93 -21.12
CA GLY A 425 -6.89 31.31 -21.32
C GLY A 425 -6.78 29.88 -20.82
N MET A 426 -7.47 29.52 -19.72
CA MET A 426 -7.57 28.13 -19.26
C MET A 426 -8.39 27.29 -20.24
N ALA A 427 -9.57 27.78 -20.66
CA ALA A 427 -10.41 27.09 -21.62
C ALA A 427 -9.71 26.87 -22.98
N HIS A 428 -9.14 27.94 -23.55
CA HIS A 428 -8.40 27.89 -24.81
C HIS A 428 -7.11 27.05 -24.72
N THR A 429 -6.49 26.91 -23.55
CA THR A 429 -5.33 26.01 -23.40
C THR A 429 -5.74 24.53 -23.45
N VAL A 430 -6.87 24.16 -22.83
CA VAL A 430 -7.44 22.80 -22.98
C VAL A 430 -7.85 22.56 -24.44
N GLU A 431 -8.56 23.51 -25.05
CA GLU A 431 -8.99 23.39 -26.45
C GLU A 431 -7.81 23.34 -27.43
N LEU A 432 -6.71 24.06 -27.18
CA LEU A 432 -5.51 24.01 -28.02
C LEU A 432 -4.85 22.62 -28.00
N LEU A 433 -4.71 22.00 -26.83
CA LEU A 433 -4.17 20.64 -26.73
C LEU A 433 -5.02 19.63 -27.53
N CYS A 434 -6.34 19.75 -27.43
CA CYS A 434 -7.28 18.97 -28.23
C CYS A 434 -7.20 19.29 -29.73
N ALA A 435 -7.04 20.56 -30.11
CA ALA A 435 -6.98 21.01 -31.50
C ALA A 435 -5.68 20.60 -32.20
N LEU A 436 -4.54 20.65 -31.51
CA LEU A 436 -3.25 20.12 -31.99
C LEU A 436 -3.34 18.62 -32.25
N THR A 437 -3.92 17.87 -31.30
CA THR A 437 -4.14 16.43 -31.44
C THR A 437 -5.07 16.11 -32.62
N ALA A 438 -6.15 16.88 -32.81
CA ALA A 438 -7.11 16.70 -33.90
C ALA A 438 -6.63 17.20 -35.26
N ALA A 439 -5.51 17.94 -35.31
CA ALA A 439 -4.85 18.41 -36.54
C ALA A 439 -3.53 17.67 -36.82
N GLU A 440 -3.27 16.56 -36.12
CA GLU A 440 -2.10 15.68 -36.29
C GLU A 440 -0.75 16.41 -36.16
N VAL A 441 -0.69 17.43 -35.29
CA VAL A 441 0.54 18.20 -35.01
C VAL A 441 1.32 17.54 -33.87
N GLU A 442 2.37 16.79 -34.21
CA GLU A 442 3.26 16.08 -33.27
C GLU A 442 4.28 17.00 -32.54
N ALA A 443 4.21 18.31 -32.76
CA ALA A 443 5.17 19.28 -32.27
C ALA A 443 5.06 19.55 -30.74
N PRO A 444 6.18 19.78 -30.03
CA PRO A 444 6.17 20.04 -28.59
C PRO A 444 5.46 21.36 -28.24
N LEU A 445 4.42 21.28 -27.40
CA LEU A 445 3.68 22.43 -26.89
C LEU A 445 4.35 23.04 -25.65
N TRP A 446 4.73 24.31 -25.76
CA TRP A 446 5.21 25.17 -24.69
C TRP A 446 4.12 26.17 -24.27
N CYS A 447 3.72 26.14 -23.00
CA CYS A 447 2.76 27.10 -22.44
C CYS A 447 3.49 28.24 -21.72
N VAL A 448 3.27 29.46 -22.20
CA VAL A 448 3.90 30.69 -21.72
C VAL A 448 2.94 31.47 -20.83
N THR A 449 3.46 31.92 -19.70
CA THR A 449 2.77 32.69 -18.68
C THR A 449 3.56 33.95 -18.31
N ARG A 450 2.89 34.91 -17.66
CA ARG A 450 3.44 36.19 -17.24
C ARG A 450 3.10 36.43 -15.78
N SER A 451 4.09 36.27 -14.91
CA SER A 451 3.97 36.37 -13.45
C SER A 451 2.95 35.39 -12.87
N ALA A 452 2.93 34.13 -13.33
CA ALA A 452 2.13 33.05 -12.74
C ALA A 452 2.75 32.48 -11.46
N VAL A 453 4.04 32.72 -11.21
CA VAL A 453 4.81 32.17 -10.08
C VAL A 453 5.71 33.23 -9.45
N ALA A 454 5.78 33.24 -8.12
CA ALA A 454 6.86 33.92 -7.42
C ALA A 454 8.13 33.04 -7.47
N ALA A 455 9.09 33.40 -8.30
CA ALA A 455 10.34 32.67 -8.50
C ALA A 455 11.52 33.30 -7.75
N LEU A 456 11.52 34.63 -7.60
CA LEU A 456 12.51 35.38 -6.81
C LEU A 456 11.84 36.31 -5.79
N PRO A 457 12.51 36.62 -4.66
CA PRO A 457 12.10 37.72 -3.79
C PRO A 457 12.08 39.04 -4.57
N GLY A 458 10.94 39.75 -4.53
CA GLY A 458 10.73 40.98 -5.31
C GLY A 458 10.16 40.77 -6.72
N ASP A 459 9.79 39.53 -7.10
CA ASP A 459 8.88 39.32 -8.23
C ASP A 459 7.54 40.04 -8.02
N PRO A 460 6.83 40.43 -9.10
CA PRO A 460 5.50 41.05 -9.02
C PRO A 460 4.44 40.09 -8.45
N GLU A 461 3.29 40.67 -8.06
CA GLU A 461 2.12 39.93 -7.57
C GLU A 461 1.71 38.79 -8.51
N PRO A 462 1.70 37.51 -8.06
CA PRO A 462 1.38 36.40 -8.94
C PRO A 462 -0.08 36.34 -9.40
N SER A 463 -0.29 35.96 -10.66
CA SER A 463 -1.60 35.70 -11.27
C SER A 463 -2.12 34.28 -10.92
N PRO A 464 -3.22 34.13 -10.16
CA PRO A 464 -3.80 32.83 -9.86
C PRO A 464 -4.38 32.17 -11.11
N ALA A 465 -4.97 32.96 -12.01
CA ALA A 465 -5.56 32.48 -13.25
C ALA A 465 -4.52 31.82 -14.17
N GLN A 466 -3.29 32.34 -14.20
CA GLN A 466 -2.19 31.73 -14.93
C GLN A 466 -1.49 30.62 -14.14
N ALA A 467 -1.50 30.65 -12.80
CA ALA A 467 -1.03 29.54 -11.98
C ALA A 467 -1.83 28.24 -12.23
N ALA A 468 -3.11 28.35 -12.60
CA ALA A 468 -3.92 27.20 -13.05
C ALA A 468 -3.31 26.46 -14.25
N ILE A 469 -2.74 27.20 -15.21
CA ILE A 469 -2.07 26.64 -16.41
C ILE A 469 -0.86 25.81 -16.01
N TRP A 470 -0.14 26.19 -14.94
CA TRP A 470 0.96 25.40 -14.41
C TRP A 470 0.49 24.08 -13.79
N GLY A 471 -0.69 24.05 -13.15
CA GLY A 471 -1.29 22.82 -12.65
C GLY A 471 -1.72 21.87 -13.77
N PHE A 472 -2.38 22.40 -14.80
CA PHE A 472 -2.74 21.66 -16.02
C PHE A 472 -1.50 21.12 -16.74
N GLY A 473 -0.51 21.98 -17.01
CA GLY A 473 0.67 21.64 -17.80
C GLY A 473 1.57 20.57 -17.16
N ARG A 474 1.59 20.48 -15.82
CA ARG A 474 2.24 19.35 -15.13
C ARG A 474 1.58 18.01 -15.44
N VAL A 475 0.25 17.97 -15.58
CA VAL A 475 -0.46 16.75 -15.98
C VAL A 475 -0.32 16.49 -17.48
N ALA A 476 -0.28 17.54 -18.31
CA ALA A 476 0.02 17.42 -19.74
C ALA A 476 1.39 16.79 -20.01
N GLY A 477 2.43 17.15 -19.24
CA GLY A 477 3.75 16.52 -19.29
C GLY A 477 3.77 15.02 -18.94
N LEU A 478 2.75 14.52 -18.23
CA LEU A 478 2.57 13.10 -17.90
C LEU A 478 1.71 12.37 -18.96
N GLU A 479 0.57 12.96 -19.34
CA GLU A 479 -0.43 12.32 -20.22
C GLU A 479 -0.17 12.50 -21.72
N ARG A 480 0.66 13.47 -22.11
CA ARG A 480 1.01 13.79 -23.51
C ARG A 480 2.53 14.01 -23.64
N SER A 481 3.33 13.22 -22.91
CA SER A 481 4.77 13.46 -22.68
C SER A 481 5.63 13.64 -23.93
N ALA A 482 5.26 13.03 -25.07
CA ALA A 482 5.93 13.16 -26.37
C ALA A 482 5.66 14.51 -27.07
N HIS A 483 4.50 15.13 -26.86
CA HIS A 483 4.06 16.37 -27.52
C HIS A 483 4.05 17.56 -26.55
N TRP A 484 4.68 17.41 -25.38
CA TRP A 484 4.76 18.46 -24.36
C TRP A 484 6.18 19.03 -24.28
N GLY A 485 6.34 20.30 -24.59
CA GLY A 485 7.57 21.05 -24.37
C GLY A 485 7.74 21.36 -22.89
N GLY A 486 6.92 22.28 -22.38
CA GLY A 486 7.02 22.71 -20.98
C GLY A 486 6.21 23.96 -20.62
N LEU A 487 6.51 24.49 -19.44
CA LEU A 487 5.92 25.69 -18.84
C LEU A 487 7.00 26.77 -18.67
N ILE A 488 6.73 27.96 -19.18
CA ILE A 488 7.61 29.13 -19.02
C ILE A 488 6.85 30.28 -18.36
N ASP A 489 7.44 30.90 -17.34
CA ASP A 489 6.96 32.16 -16.76
C ASP A 489 7.92 33.30 -17.07
N LEU A 490 7.37 34.42 -17.51
CA LEU A 490 8.10 35.61 -17.95
C LEU A 490 7.79 36.84 -17.09
N PRO A 491 8.74 37.79 -17.00
CA PRO A 491 8.49 39.06 -16.31
C PRO A 491 7.51 39.93 -17.09
N THR A 492 6.87 40.89 -16.43
CA THR A 492 5.92 41.82 -17.09
C THR A 492 6.58 42.69 -18.16
N GLN A 493 7.87 43.02 -18.02
CA GLN A 493 8.65 43.81 -18.97
C GLN A 493 9.64 42.93 -19.73
N TRP A 494 9.67 43.06 -21.07
CA TRP A 494 10.67 42.43 -21.92
C TRP A 494 11.91 43.31 -22.07
N ASP A 495 13.08 42.69 -22.01
CA ASP A 495 14.34 43.23 -22.53
C ASP A 495 15.02 42.20 -23.45
N ALA A 496 16.08 42.61 -24.16
CA ALA A 496 16.80 41.74 -25.10
C ALA A 496 17.50 40.53 -24.44
N GLN A 497 17.75 40.57 -23.12
CA GLN A 497 18.34 39.46 -22.36
C GLN A 497 17.26 38.47 -21.90
N VAL A 498 16.09 38.96 -21.48
CA VAL A 498 14.88 38.13 -21.26
C VAL A 498 14.48 37.43 -22.54
N ALA A 499 14.44 38.15 -23.68
CA ALA A 499 14.11 37.58 -24.99
C ALA A 499 15.09 36.45 -25.39
N ARG A 500 16.40 36.65 -25.27
CA ARG A 500 17.39 35.59 -25.53
C ARG A 500 17.25 34.40 -24.58
N ARG A 501 17.07 34.62 -23.28
CA ARG A 501 16.89 33.52 -22.31
C ARG A 501 15.62 32.71 -22.59
N PHE A 502 14.52 33.37 -22.96
CA PHE A 502 13.27 32.72 -23.35
C PHE A 502 13.48 31.77 -24.55
N VAL A 503 14.10 32.26 -25.61
CA VAL A 503 14.47 31.46 -26.79
C VAL A 503 15.45 30.33 -26.44
N ALA A 504 16.34 30.51 -25.45
CA ALA A 504 17.22 29.46 -24.95
C ALA A 504 16.51 28.36 -24.13
N VAL A 505 15.37 28.63 -23.49
CA VAL A 505 14.56 27.55 -22.89
C VAL A 505 13.90 26.71 -23.98
N LEU A 506 13.31 27.37 -24.99
CA LEU A 506 12.66 26.71 -26.13
C LEU A 506 13.61 25.87 -27.00
N ALA A 507 14.92 26.12 -26.91
CA ALA A 507 15.95 25.34 -27.59
C ALA A 507 16.31 24.01 -26.87
N GLU A 508 15.65 23.70 -25.75
CA GLU A 508 15.73 22.44 -24.98
C GLU A 508 17.15 22.03 -24.49
N THR A 509 18.12 22.94 -24.57
CA THR A 509 19.56 22.72 -24.32
C THR A 509 19.93 22.20 -22.92
N VAL A 510 19.00 22.27 -21.97
CA VAL A 510 19.17 21.89 -20.55
C VAL A 510 18.16 20.85 -20.06
N GLY A 511 17.20 20.40 -20.89
CA GLY A 511 16.21 19.38 -20.51
C GLY A 511 15.20 19.79 -19.41
N GLU A 512 14.96 21.08 -19.22
CA GLU A 512 14.04 21.62 -18.21
C GLU A 512 12.64 21.86 -18.76
N ASP A 513 11.59 21.47 -18.04
CA ASP A 513 10.19 21.61 -18.48
C ASP A 513 9.35 22.62 -17.67
N GLN A 514 9.94 23.26 -16.66
CA GLN A 514 9.27 24.16 -15.73
C GLN A 514 10.22 25.30 -15.33
N VAL A 515 10.20 26.39 -16.11
CA VAL A 515 11.21 27.46 -16.02
C VAL A 515 10.58 28.83 -15.75
N ALA A 516 11.13 29.57 -14.79
CA ALA A 516 10.87 30.99 -14.64
C ALA A 516 12.05 31.80 -15.21
N VAL A 517 11.80 32.58 -16.25
CA VAL A 517 12.81 33.50 -16.83
C VAL A 517 12.67 34.85 -16.15
N ARG A 518 13.81 35.46 -15.80
CA ARG A 518 13.92 36.78 -15.17
C ARG A 518 15.10 37.56 -15.80
N PRO A 519 15.20 38.89 -15.61
CA PRO A 519 16.35 39.66 -16.10
C PRO A 519 17.70 39.19 -15.52
N SER A 520 17.70 38.63 -14.30
CA SER A 520 18.89 38.06 -13.63
C SER A 520 19.29 36.67 -14.17
N ALA A 521 18.35 35.73 -14.31
CA ALA A 521 18.61 34.35 -14.70
C ALA A 521 17.37 33.67 -15.30
N ALA A 522 17.56 32.51 -15.94
CA ALA A 522 16.51 31.51 -16.07
C ALA A 522 16.60 30.56 -14.87
N LEU A 523 15.47 30.11 -14.35
CA LEU A 523 15.36 29.37 -13.09
C LEU A 523 14.54 28.09 -13.29
N GLY A 524 15.13 26.92 -13.04
CA GLY A 524 14.42 25.64 -13.05
C GLY A 524 13.67 25.42 -11.74
N ARG A 525 12.43 24.92 -11.82
CA ARG A 525 11.60 24.58 -10.66
C ARG A 525 12.09 23.28 -10.00
N ARG A 526 12.10 23.24 -8.67
CA ARG A 526 12.60 22.11 -7.87
C ARG A 526 11.75 21.84 -6.64
N LEU A 527 11.62 20.57 -6.26
CA LEU A 527 11.03 20.13 -5.00
C LEU A 527 12.17 19.79 -4.03
N GLU A 528 12.18 20.43 -2.85
CA GLU A 528 13.13 20.15 -1.78
C GLU A 528 12.41 19.73 -0.49
N PRO A 529 12.98 18.84 0.32
CA PRO A 529 12.55 18.67 1.70
C PRO A 529 12.70 19.98 2.48
N ALA A 530 11.73 20.30 3.33
CA ALA A 530 11.71 21.54 4.10
C ALA A 530 11.65 21.24 5.60
N ALA A 531 12.67 21.66 6.34
CA ALA A 531 12.69 21.49 7.79
C ALA A 531 11.54 22.28 8.46
N THR A 532 11.03 21.78 9.59
CA THR A 532 10.01 22.47 10.39
C THR A 532 10.54 23.81 10.91
N THR A 533 10.09 24.91 10.31
CA THR A 533 10.44 26.27 10.72
C THR A 533 9.38 26.87 11.65
N GLY A 534 9.81 27.31 12.84
CA GLY A 534 8.96 28.00 13.81
C GLY A 534 8.33 27.09 14.88
N PRO A 535 7.85 27.66 16.00
CA PRO A 535 7.15 26.90 17.05
C PRO A 535 5.79 26.39 16.56
N ALA A 536 5.29 25.30 17.15
CA ALA A 536 3.98 24.68 16.84
C ALA A 536 2.74 25.55 17.14
N ASP A 537 2.97 26.77 17.63
CA ASP A 537 1.97 27.76 18.03
C ASP A 537 2.27 29.13 17.38
N ALA A 538 2.89 29.15 16.18
CA ALA A 538 3.20 30.38 15.45
C ALA A 538 1.96 31.25 15.17
N TRP A 539 0.80 30.60 15.01
CA TRP A 539 -0.52 31.20 15.14
C TRP A 539 -1.36 30.38 16.13
N ARG A 540 -2.30 31.04 16.81
CA ARG A 540 -3.33 30.41 17.64
C ARG A 540 -4.69 31.06 17.34
N PRO A 541 -5.76 30.28 17.14
CA PRO A 541 -7.08 30.84 16.91
C PRO A 541 -7.61 31.56 18.16
N HIS A 542 -8.29 32.68 17.94
CA HIS A 542 -9.13 33.40 18.90
C HIS A 542 -10.36 33.97 18.19
N GLY A 543 -11.39 34.39 18.92
CA GLY A 543 -12.62 34.92 18.31
C GLY A 543 -13.34 33.91 17.39
N THR A 544 -13.84 34.40 16.25
CA THR A 544 -14.64 33.62 15.30
C THR A 544 -13.82 33.11 14.10
N VAL A 545 -13.90 31.81 13.82
CA VAL A 545 -13.26 31.14 12.68
C VAL A 545 -14.32 30.52 11.74
N LEU A 546 -14.23 30.80 10.44
CA LEU A 546 -15.09 30.24 9.40
C LEU A 546 -14.44 29.02 8.74
N ILE A 547 -15.18 27.92 8.62
CA ILE A 547 -14.72 26.68 7.99
C ILE A 547 -15.67 26.29 6.84
N THR A 548 -15.23 26.47 5.58
CA THR A 548 -16.00 25.98 4.42
C THR A 548 -15.77 24.50 4.23
N GLY A 549 -16.84 23.74 3.95
CA GLY A 549 -16.78 22.28 4.01
C GLY A 549 -16.64 21.73 5.43
N GLY A 550 -16.92 22.52 6.47
CA GLY A 550 -16.68 22.19 7.88
C GLY A 550 -17.37 20.92 8.40
N THR A 551 -18.43 20.44 7.73
CA THR A 551 -19.11 19.16 8.03
C THR A 551 -18.64 17.99 7.14
N GLY A 552 -17.56 18.14 6.38
CA GLY A 552 -16.87 17.05 5.69
C GLY A 552 -15.83 16.37 6.58
N ALA A 553 -15.28 15.22 6.15
CA ALA A 553 -14.32 14.45 6.95
C ALA A 553 -13.10 15.28 7.42
N LEU A 554 -12.45 15.99 6.50
CA LEU A 554 -11.33 16.90 6.82
C LEU A 554 -11.80 18.09 7.68
N GLY A 555 -12.95 18.68 7.34
CA GLY A 555 -13.51 19.84 8.04
C GLY A 555 -13.80 19.56 9.51
N ALA A 556 -14.31 18.36 9.83
CA ALA A 556 -14.55 17.93 11.20
C ALA A 556 -13.26 17.80 12.03
N GLN A 557 -12.18 17.27 11.45
CA GLN A 557 -10.88 17.15 12.14
C GLN A 557 -10.24 18.52 12.37
N VAL A 558 -10.32 19.42 11.39
CA VAL A 558 -9.87 20.82 11.54
C VAL A 558 -10.70 21.58 12.58
N ALA A 559 -12.03 21.37 12.62
CA ALA A 559 -12.90 21.98 13.62
C ALA A 559 -12.55 21.52 15.06
N ARG A 560 -12.31 20.21 15.26
CA ARG A 560 -11.84 19.67 16.56
C ARG A 560 -10.53 20.30 17.00
N TRP A 561 -9.56 20.41 16.08
CA TRP A 561 -8.28 21.06 16.37
C TRP A 561 -8.46 22.52 16.75
N LEU A 562 -9.19 23.32 15.97
CA LEU A 562 -9.41 24.74 16.25
C LEU A 562 -10.11 24.96 17.60
N ALA A 563 -11.07 24.10 17.95
CA ALA A 563 -11.73 24.14 19.26
C ALA A 563 -10.75 23.84 20.41
N GLN A 564 -9.89 22.83 20.26
CA GLN A 564 -8.85 22.51 21.25
C GLN A 564 -7.73 23.57 21.32
N ALA A 565 -7.48 24.30 20.23
CA ALA A 565 -6.42 25.30 20.12
C ALA A 565 -6.82 26.69 20.64
N GLY A 566 -8.11 26.94 20.91
CA GLY A 566 -8.59 28.17 21.57
C GLY A 566 -9.60 29.02 20.79
N ALA A 567 -10.14 28.54 19.66
CA ALA A 567 -11.21 29.26 18.96
C ALA A 567 -12.44 29.44 19.86
N GLU A 568 -12.97 30.66 19.96
CA GLU A 568 -14.16 30.95 20.78
C GLU A 568 -15.47 30.59 20.06
N HIS A 569 -15.43 30.65 18.72
CA HIS A 569 -16.58 30.38 17.87
C HIS A 569 -16.17 29.76 16.52
N LEU A 570 -16.85 28.68 16.14
CA LEU A 570 -16.68 28.00 14.86
C LEU A 570 -17.94 28.12 14.00
N VAL A 571 -17.80 28.72 12.82
CA VAL A 571 -18.85 28.83 11.82
C VAL A 571 -18.63 27.75 10.77
N LEU A 572 -19.47 26.72 10.79
CA LEU A 572 -19.31 25.53 9.93
C LEU A 572 -20.24 25.67 8.72
N LEU A 573 -19.65 25.97 7.56
CA LEU A 573 -20.36 26.36 6.35
C LEU A 573 -20.37 25.25 5.29
N GLY A 574 -21.53 25.00 4.70
CA GLY A 574 -21.63 24.18 3.50
C GLY A 574 -23.08 23.95 3.05
N ARG A 575 -23.25 23.38 1.84
CA ARG A 575 -24.54 23.33 1.12
C ARG A 575 -25.72 22.70 1.88
N ARG A 576 -25.44 21.84 2.86
CA ARG A 576 -26.46 21.20 3.72
C ARG A 576 -26.58 21.84 5.11
N GLY A 577 -25.60 22.65 5.53
CA GLY A 577 -25.48 23.18 6.90
C GLY A 577 -25.77 22.11 7.97
N PRO A 578 -26.68 22.36 8.93
CA PRO A 578 -27.02 21.41 10.00
C PRO A 578 -27.75 20.15 9.49
N GLN A 579 -28.16 20.08 8.22
CA GLN A 579 -28.75 18.87 7.61
C GLN A 579 -27.68 17.94 6.99
N ALA A 580 -26.38 18.18 7.24
CA ALA A 580 -25.33 17.24 6.85
C ALA A 580 -25.33 15.99 7.76
N PRO A 581 -25.07 14.78 7.23
CA PRO A 581 -24.86 13.59 8.05
C PRO A 581 -23.74 13.81 9.08
N GLY A 582 -24.00 13.45 10.34
CA GLY A 582 -23.05 13.65 11.46
C GLY A 582 -23.01 15.07 12.04
N ALA A 583 -23.69 16.07 11.44
CA ALA A 583 -23.65 17.47 11.88
C ALA A 583 -23.97 17.64 13.37
N ALA A 584 -25.15 17.21 13.83
CA ALA A 584 -25.56 17.39 15.23
C ALA A 584 -24.60 16.73 16.25
N ALA A 585 -23.95 15.61 15.90
CA ALA A 585 -22.98 14.95 16.76
C ALA A 585 -21.65 15.74 16.83
N LEU A 586 -21.21 16.32 15.71
CA LEU A 586 -20.06 17.24 15.67
C LEU A 586 -20.36 18.54 16.42
N GLU A 587 -21.57 19.06 16.34
CA GLU A 587 -22.03 20.24 17.08
C GLU A 587 -22.00 19.99 18.60
N GLU A 588 -22.53 18.84 19.05
CA GLU A 588 -22.47 18.41 20.46
C GLU A 588 -21.02 18.21 20.94
N GLU A 589 -20.17 17.55 20.14
CA GLU A 589 -18.75 17.33 20.46
C GLU A 589 -17.97 18.64 20.62
N LEU A 590 -18.08 19.56 19.65
CA LEU A 590 -17.38 20.85 19.68
C LEU A 590 -17.92 21.77 20.80
N THR A 591 -19.22 21.71 21.08
CA THR A 591 -19.82 22.43 22.22
C THR A 591 -19.33 21.87 23.55
N ALA A 592 -19.13 20.54 23.65
CA ALA A 592 -18.56 19.90 24.85
C ALA A 592 -17.08 20.25 25.09
N LEU A 593 -16.34 20.66 24.04
CA LEU A 593 -15.01 21.27 24.16
C LEU A 593 -15.04 22.73 24.67
N GLY A 594 -16.23 23.32 24.84
CA GLY A 594 -16.42 24.66 25.41
C GLY A 594 -16.56 25.78 24.37
N VAL A 595 -16.71 25.44 23.09
CA VAL A 595 -16.67 26.38 21.97
C VAL A 595 -18.06 26.63 21.39
N ARG A 596 -18.36 27.87 21.02
CA ARG A 596 -19.63 28.22 20.36
C ARG A 596 -19.62 27.66 18.93
N VAL A 597 -20.69 27.02 18.50
CA VAL A 597 -20.80 26.48 17.12
C VAL A 597 -22.00 27.12 16.43
N THR A 598 -21.82 27.52 15.16
CA THR A 598 -22.92 27.94 14.29
C THR A 598 -22.84 27.18 12.96
N MET A 599 -23.82 26.33 12.67
CA MET A 599 -23.88 25.59 11.40
C MET A 599 -24.77 26.31 10.39
N MET A 600 -24.22 26.64 9.22
CA MET A 600 -24.91 27.45 8.21
C MET A 600 -25.01 26.74 6.85
N ALA A 601 -26.19 26.78 6.25
CA ALA A 601 -26.44 26.26 4.92
C ALA A 601 -26.15 27.34 3.86
N CYS A 602 -25.11 27.14 3.06
CA CYS A 602 -24.69 28.06 2.01
C CYS A 602 -23.93 27.30 0.91
N ASP A 603 -24.07 27.73 -0.34
CA ASP A 603 -23.15 27.35 -1.40
C ASP A 603 -22.13 28.48 -1.60
N VAL A 604 -20.84 28.18 -1.46
CA VAL A 604 -19.76 29.17 -1.60
C VAL A 604 -19.59 29.66 -3.05
N THR A 605 -20.22 28.98 -4.02
CA THR A 605 -20.33 29.44 -5.41
C THR A 605 -21.38 30.55 -5.59
N ASP A 606 -22.33 30.70 -4.66
CA ASP A 606 -23.25 31.83 -4.64
C ASP A 606 -22.61 33.00 -3.87
N ARG A 607 -22.05 33.96 -4.63
CA ARG A 607 -21.43 35.16 -4.09
C ARG A 607 -22.40 36.03 -3.27
N ALA A 608 -23.69 36.01 -3.57
CA ALA A 608 -24.69 36.81 -2.86
C ALA A 608 -25.05 36.15 -1.52
N ALA A 609 -25.37 34.85 -1.54
CA ALA A 609 -25.62 34.09 -0.31
C ALA A 609 -24.40 34.07 0.62
N LEU A 610 -23.17 33.97 0.08
CA LEU A 610 -21.95 34.06 0.88
C LEU A 610 -21.76 35.46 1.48
N ALA A 611 -22.08 36.53 0.75
CA ALA A 611 -22.03 37.89 1.31
C ALA A 611 -23.02 38.10 2.46
N GLU A 612 -24.25 37.54 2.37
CA GLU A 612 -25.21 37.55 3.48
C GLU A 612 -24.71 36.76 4.69
N VAL A 613 -24.08 35.60 4.48
CA VAL A 613 -23.43 34.83 5.56
C VAL A 613 -22.33 35.66 6.22
N LEU A 614 -21.41 36.22 5.45
CA LEU A 614 -20.27 37.00 6.00
C LEU A 614 -20.75 38.25 6.76
N ALA A 615 -21.78 38.93 6.29
CA ALA A 615 -22.39 40.06 7.00
C ALA A 615 -23.02 39.67 8.35
N SER A 616 -23.34 38.39 8.57
CA SER A 616 -23.85 37.87 9.86
C SER A 616 -22.75 37.50 10.87
N VAL A 617 -21.48 37.46 10.46
CA VAL A 617 -20.32 37.09 11.30
C VAL A 617 -19.20 38.14 11.22
N PRO A 618 -19.45 39.40 11.64
CA PRO A 618 -18.50 40.52 11.48
C PRO A 618 -17.26 40.44 12.38
N ASP A 619 -17.23 39.51 13.34
CA ASP A 619 -16.13 39.27 14.30
C ASP A 619 -15.11 38.22 13.82
N LEU A 620 -14.99 38.04 12.50
CA LEU A 620 -14.20 37.00 11.86
C LEU A 620 -12.68 37.30 11.89
N THR A 621 -11.92 36.41 12.53
CA THR A 621 -10.45 36.49 12.69
C THR A 621 -9.70 35.56 11.74
N ALA A 622 -10.32 34.46 11.31
CA ALA A 622 -9.69 33.49 10.43
C ALA A 622 -10.67 32.71 9.55
N VAL A 623 -10.16 32.25 8.40
CA VAL A 623 -10.89 31.41 7.44
C VAL A 623 -10.08 30.16 7.12
N VAL A 624 -10.74 29.01 7.10
CA VAL A 624 -10.21 27.76 6.54
C VAL A 624 -11.15 27.27 5.44
N HIS A 625 -10.64 27.17 4.22
CA HIS A 625 -11.39 26.76 3.04
C HIS A 625 -11.07 25.31 2.66
N LEU A 626 -11.97 24.39 3.01
CA LEU A 626 -11.91 22.96 2.64
C LEU A 626 -13.02 22.56 1.65
N ALA A 627 -13.83 23.49 1.16
CA ALA A 627 -14.83 23.19 0.14
C ALA A 627 -14.14 22.60 -1.11
N GLY A 628 -14.61 21.43 -1.54
CA GLY A 628 -14.05 20.68 -2.65
C GLY A 628 -14.51 19.23 -2.67
N THR A 629 -14.32 18.59 -3.82
CA THR A 629 -14.43 17.14 -4.01
C THR A 629 -13.26 16.67 -4.85
N VAL A 630 -12.62 15.57 -4.47
CA VAL A 630 -11.66 14.89 -5.35
C VAL A 630 -12.44 14.12 -6.42
N ARG A 631 -11.91 14.08 -7.64
CA ARG A 631 -12.31 13.15 -8.70
C ARG A 631 -11.03 12.63 -9.35
N PHE A 632 -11.00 11.33 -9.64
CA PHE A 632 -9.93 10.65 -10.36
C PHE A 632 -10.44 10.20 -11.73
N GLY A 633 -9.53 10.02 -12.70
CA GLY A 633 -9.85 9.46 -14.01
C GLY A 633 -10.52 10.43 -14.99
N GLY A 634 -10.49 11.75 -14.71
CA GLY A 634 -10.89 12.77 -15.69
C GLY A 634 -9.77 12.94 -16.72
N ALA A 635 -10.05 12.59 -17.98
CA ALA A 635 -9.07 12.69 -19.07
C ALA A 635 -8.67 14.15 -19.33
N ILE A 636 -7.42 14.39 -19.74
CA ILE A 636 -6.94 15.75 -20.00
C ILE A 636 -7.72 16.51 -21.08
N ASP A 637 -8.31 15.80 -22.05
CA ASP A 637 -9.10 16.30 -23.18
C ASP A 637 -10.62 16.36 -22.94
N ALA A 638 -11.05 16.16 -21.67
CA ALA A 638 -12.43 16.29 -21.21
C ALA A 638 -13.09 17.63 -21.58
N ASP A 639 -14.42 17.70 -21.45
CA ASP A 639 -15.17 18.92 -21.75
C ASP A 639 -14.96 20.02 -20.69
N LEU A 640 -15.07 21.27 -21.13
CA LEU A 640 -14.89 22.45 -20.29
C LEU A 640 -15.90 22.54 -19.13
N ASP A 641 -17.06 21.88 -19.24
CA ASP A 641 -18.01 21.78 -18.13
C ASP A 641 -17.53 20.86 -17.00
N GLU A 642 -16.68 19.86 -17.27
CA GLU A 642 -16.04 19.07 -16.20
C GLU A 642 -14.95 19.88 -15.48
N TYR A 643 -14.13 20.60 -16.24
CA TYR A 643 -13.15 21.55 -15.70
C TYR A 643 -13.85 22.62 -14.85
N ALA A 644 -14.92 23.24 -15.35
CA ALA A 644 -15.68 24.25 -14.64
C ALA A 644 -16.27 23.70 -13.32
N ALA A 645 -16.85 22.50 -13.34
CA ALA A 645 -17.39 21.87 -12.13
C ALA A 645 -16.33 21.60 -11.04
N VAL A 646 -15.08 21.30 -11.43
CA VAL A 646 -13.95 21.14 -10.49
C VAL A 646 -13.47 22.48 -9.95
N PHE A 647 -13.46 23.53 -10.77
CA PHE A 647 -13.15 24.90 -10.34
C PHE A 647 -14.24 25.46 -9.42
N ASP A 648 -15.53 25.27 -9.72
CA ASP A 648 -16.61 25.71 -8.82
C ASP A 648 -16.58 25.00 -7.47
N ALA A 649 -16.23 23.70 -7.45
CA ALA A 649 -16.10 22.96 -6.20
C ALA A 649 -14.99 23.49 -5.27
N LYS A 650 -13.89 24.05 -5.81
CA LYS A 650 -12.67 24.41 -5.05
C LYS A 650 -12.25 25.88 -5.13
N VAL A 651 -12.23 26.45 -6.32
CA VAL A 651 -11.69 27.79 -6.63
C VAL A 651 -12.72 28.90 -6.39
N THR A 652 -13.93 28.78 -6.95
CA THR A 652 -14.90 29.89 -6.99
C THR A 652 -15.21 30.43 -5.59
N GLY A 653 -15.41 29.53 -4.61
CA GLY A 653 -15.60 29.92 -3.21
C GLY A 653 -14.38 30.61 -2.57
N ALA A 654 -13.15 30.20 -2.90
CA ALA A 654 -11.94 30.84 -2.39
C ALA A 654 -11.74 32.25 -2.97
N LEU A 655 -12.11 32.45 -4.24
CA LEU A 655 -12.10 33.78 -4.88
C LEU A 655 -13.17 34.70 -4.29
N HIS A 656 -14.38 34.21 -4.03
CA HIS A 656 -15.41 35.00 -3.34
C HIS A 656 -15.00 35.37 -1.90
N LEU A 657 -14.30 34.49 -1.18
CA LEU A 657 -13.74 34.83 0.13
C LEU A 657 -12.61 35.88 0.04
N ASP A 658 -11.73 35.80 -0.97
CA ASP A 658 -10.70 36.82 -1.23
C ASP A 658 -11.30 38.19 -1.64
N GLU A 659 -12.52 38.21 -2.21
CA GLU A 659 -13.20 39.44 -2.65
C GLU A 659 -14.11 40.08 -1.58
N LEU A 660 -14.82 39.27 -0.79
CA LEU A 660 -15.90 39.73 0.11
C LEU A 660 -15.45 40.08 1.53
N LEU A 661 -14.27 39.61 1.96
CA LEU A 661 -13.81 39.78 3.34
C LEU A 661 -13.07 41.10 3.54
N ASP A 662 -13.34 41.80 4.64
CA ASP A 662 -12.37 42.77 5.15
C ASP A 662 -11.09 42.01 5.56
N HIS A 663 -9.95 42.47 5.06
CA HIS A 663 -8.66 41.84 5.34
C HIS A 663 -7.97 42.44 6.57
N ALA A 664 -8.46 43.56 7.10
CA ALA A 664 -7.88 44.22 8.26
C ALA A 664 -8.13 43.48 9.59
N SER A 665 -9.14 42.59 9.65
CA SER A 665 -9.44 41.75 10.82
C SER A 665 -8.90 40.32 10.73
N LEU A 666 -8.41 39.89 9.56
CA LEU A 666 -7.98 38.52 9.32
C LEU A 666 -6.52 38.30 9.69
N GLU A 667 -6.26 37.29 10.52
CA GLU A 667 -4.92 36.82 10.88
C GLU A 667 -4.52 35.56 10.11
N ALA A 668 -5.49 34.73 9.71
CA ALA A 668 -5.25 33.50 8.96
C ALA A 668 -6.28 33.27 7.85
N PHE A 669 -5.79 32.88 6.67
CA PHE A 669 -6.60 32.51 5.50
C PHE A 669 -6.00 31.25 4.89
N VAL A 670 -6.56 30.09 5.22
CA VAL A 670 -5.96 28.78 4.96
C VAL A 670 -6.71 28.07 3.84
N LEU A 671 -6.02 27.70 2.78
CA LEU A 671 -6.56 27.01 1.60
C LEU A 671 -6.09 25.56 1.56
N PHE A 672 -7.03 24.62 1.43
CA PHE A 672 -6.69 23.20 1.27
C PHE A 672 -6.48 22.88 -0.22
N SER A 673 -5.24 23.09 -0.67
CA SER A 673 -4.71 22.67 -1.97
C SER A 673 -4.36 21.17 -1.95
N SER A 674 -3.56 20.69 -2.91
CA SER A 674 -3.14 19.29 -3.01
C SER A 674 -1.78 19.16 -3.68
N ALA A 675 -1.02 18.11 -3.33
CA ALA A 675 0.22 17.73 -4.01
C ALA A 675 0.04 17.48 -5.53
N ALA A 676 -1.18 17.21 -6.00
CA ALA A 676 -1.52 17.21 -7.43
C ALA A 676 -1.22 18.55 -8.12
N ALA A 677 -1.36 19.69 -7.42
CA ALA A 677 -0.91 20.99 -7.93
C ALA A 677 0.62 21.12 -7.99
N VAL A 678 1.35 20.34 -7.18
CA VAL A 678 2.80 20.48 -6.97
C VAL A 678 3.60 19.74 -8.03
N TRP A 679 3.27 18.46 -8.28
CA TRP A 679 3.96 17.61 -9.25
C TRP A 679 3.04 17.00 -10.33
N GLY A 680 1.72 17.11 -10.19
CA GLY A 680 0.75 16.54 -11.13
C GLY A 680 0.32 15.10 -10.78
N GLY A 681 -0.77 14.65 -11.40
CA GLY A 681 -1.25 13.27 -11.33
C GLY A 681 -2.07 12.93 -12.58
N ALA A 682 -1.85 11.76 -13.16
CA ALA A 682 -2.59 11.32 -14.34
C ALA A 682 -4.09 11.12 -14.02
N GLY A 683 -4.96 11.59 -14.91
CA GLY A 683 -6.40 11.61 -14.71
C GLY A 683 -6.87 12.71 -13.74
N GLN A 684 -6.06 13.75 -13.51
CA GLN A 684 -6.35 14.85 -12.56
C GLN A 684 -6.13 16.27 -13.13
N ALA A 685 -6.04 16.47 -14.44
CA ALA A 685 -5.64 17.75 -15.05
C ALA A 685 -6.40 18.99 -14.53
N GLY A 686 -7.75 18.95 -14.52
CA GLY A 686 -8.57 20.03 -13.97
C GLY A 686 -8.46 20.20 -12.45
N TYR A 687 -8.19 19.12 -11.71
CA TYR A 687 -7.98 19.17 -10.26
C TYR A 687 -6.61 19.76 -9.91
N ALA A 688 -5.55 19.40 -10.63
CA ALA A 688 -4.23 20.01 -10.50
C ALA A 688 -4.26 21.51 -10.83
N ALA A 689 -4.98 21.91 -11.90
CA ALA A 689 -5.18 23.30 -12.28
C ALA A 689 -5.95 24.11 -11.20
N ALA A 690 -7.08 23.58 -10.70
CA ALA A 690 -7.88 24.23 -9.66
C ALA A 690 -7.08 24.44 -8.36
N ASN A 691 -6.28 23.46 -7.93
CA ASN A 691 -5.46 23.60 -6.73
C ASN A 691 -4.24 24.53 -6.94
N ALA A 692 -3.62 24.53 -8.13
CA ALA A 692 -2.52 25.45 -8.45
C ALA A 692 -2.97 26.92 -8.47
N LEU A 693 -4.25 27.19 -8.80
CA LEU A 693 -4.85 28.51 -8.64
C LEU A 693 -4.97 28.92 -7.16
N LEU A 694 -5.32 28.01 -6.24
CA LEU A 694 -5.32 28.27 -4.80
C LEU A 694 -3.90 28.62 -4.29
N ASP A 695 -2.88 27.96 -4.82
CA ASP A 695 -1.47 28.26 -4.49
C ASP A 695 -1.10 29.67 -4.99
N GLY A 696 -1.43 30.01 -6.24
CA GLY A 696 -1.25 31.36 -6.77
C GLY A 696 -2.03 32.43 -5.99
N LEU A 697 -3.23 32.11 -5.51
CA LEU A 697 -4.06 32.99 -4.68
C LEU A 697 -3.40 33.28 -3.31
N ALA A 698 -2.78 32.28 -2.68
CA ALA A 698 -2.05 32.49 -1.44
C ALA A 698 -0.77 33.32 -1.64
N GLN A 699 -0.04 33.09 -2.73
CA GLN A 699 1.12 33.92 -3.09
C GLN A 699 0.70 35.37 -3.38
N ARG A 700 -0.40 35.57 -4.12
CA ARG A 700 -1.01 36.89 -4.38
C ARG A 700 -1.33 37.65 -3.10
N ARG A 701 -2.03 37.00 -2.16
CA ARG A 701 -2.38 37.62 -0.86
C ARG A 701 -1.12 38.02 -0.08
N ARG A 702 -0.11 37.14 0.00
CA ARG A 702 1.16 37.44 0.69
C ARG A 702 1.96 38.56 0.02
N ALA A 703 1.95 38.67 -1.31
CA ALA A 703 2.57 39.77 -2.04
C ALA A 703 1.94 41.14 -1.70
N ARG A 704 0.65 41.16 -1.33
CA ARG A 704 -0.07 42.33 -0.81
C ARG A 704 0.12 42.57 0.70
N GLY A 705 0.95 41.77 1.38
CA GLY A 705 1.13 41.82 2.82
C GLY A 705 0.00 41.19 3.64
N LEU A 706 -0.92 40.45 3.00
CA LEU A 706 -2.07 39.84 3.65
C LEU A 706 -1.78 38.38 4.04
N PRO A 707 -2.34 37.86 5.15
CA PRO A 707 -2.15 36.46 5.49
C PRO A 707 -2.85 35.56 4.47
N ALA A 708 -2.13 34.51 4.07
CA ALA A 708 -2.64 33.35 3.34
C ALA A 708 -1.68 32.15 3.46
N THR A 709 -2.21 30.93 3.49
CA THR A 709 -1.42 29.69 3.45
C THR A 709 -2.16 28.66 2.62
N SER A 710 -1.62 28.27 1.46
CA SER A 710 -2.19 27.20 0.62
C SER A 710 -1.37 25.93 0.80
N ILE A 711 -1.98 24.86 1.31
CA ILE A 711 -1.24 23.66 1.71
C ILE A 711 -1.39 22.57 0.65
N GLY A 712 -0.27 22.18 0.04
CA GLY A 712 -0.21 21.10 -0.96
C GLY A 712 -0.28 19.73 -0.29
N TRP A 713 -1.49 19.29 0.09
CA TRP A 713 -1.71 18.02 0.78
C TRP A 713 -1.54 16.78 -0.10
N GLY A 714 -0.80 15.79 0.38
CA GLY A 714 -0.98 14.39 -0.01
C GLY A 714 -2.29 13.81 0.55
N THR A 715 -2.54 12.52 0.29
CA THR A 715 -3.76 11.82 0.74
C THR A 715 -3.86 11.78 2.27
N TRP A 716 -5.03 12.10 2.83
CA TRP A 716 -5.35 11.81 4.22
C TRP A 716 -6.08 10.46 4.30
N GLY A 717 -5.74 9.61 5.25
CA GLY A 717 -6.45 8.34 5.47
C GLY A 717 -7.90 8.56 5.88
N SER A 718 -8.80 7.68 5.42
CA SER A 718 -10.26 7.80 5.52
C SER A 718 -10.88 8.99 4.75
N SER A 719 -10.16 9.56 3.77
CA SER A 719 -10.70 10.62 2.91
C SER A 719 -11.11 10.15 1.52
N LEU A 720 -10.66 8.95 1.11
CA LEU A 720 -11.01 8.28 -0.15
C LEU A 720 -11.65 6.90 0.12
N ALA A 721 -12.02 6.16 -0.93
CA ALA A 721 -12.43 4.76 -0.78
C ALA A 721 -11.21 3.86 -0.46
N PRO A 722 -11.39 2.75 0.29
CA PRO A 722 -10.27 1.86 0.65
C PRO A 722 -9.46 1.34 -0.54
N GLU A 723 -10.10 1.04 -1.67
CA GLU A 723 -9.46 0.59 -2.90
C GLU A 723 -8.59 1.70 -3.53
N GLU A 724 -8.99 2.97 -3.37
CA GLU A 724 -8.24 4.14 -3.84
C GLU A 724 -7.03 4.43 -2.92
N GLU A 725 -7.20 4.33 -1.60
CA GLU A 725 -6.11 4.46 -0.64
C GLU A 725 -5.06 3.34 -0.80
N GLU A 726 -5.48 2.10 -1.07
CA GLU A 726 -4.57 1.00 -1.36
C GLU A 726 -3.84 1.19 -2.71
N ARG A 727 -4.57 1.58 -3.77
CA ARG A 727 -3.99 1.86 -5.09
C ARG A 727 -2.93 2.96 -5.04
N LEU A 728 -3.17 4.04 -4.29
CA LEU A 728 -2.20 5.11 -4.10
C LEU A 728 -0.98 4.63 -3.28
N SER A 729 -1.21 3.80 -2.26
CA SER A 729 -0.13 3.20 -1.46
C SER A 729 0.80 2.32 -2.30
N ARG A 730 0.25 1.52 -3.23
CA ARG A 730 1.03 0.67 -4.16
C ARG A 730 1.97 1.44 -5.08
N ILE A 731 1.67 2.70 -5.41
CA ILE A 731 2.55 3.59 -6.19
C ILE A 731 3.40 4.53 -5.32
N GLY A 732 3.45 4.30 -4.01
CA GLY A 732 4.28 5.06 -3.07
C GLY A 732 3.67 6.34 -2.50
N LEU A 733 2.40 6.64 -2.77
CA LEU A 733 1.68 7.79 -2.19
C LEU A 733 0.85 7.32 -0.98
N ARG A 734 1.41 7.52 0.22
CA ARG A 734 0.88 6.90 1.45
C ARG A 734 -0.18 7.78 2.13
N PRO A 735 -1.32 7.23 2.59
CA PRO A 735 -2.33 8.00 3.34
C PRO A 735 -1.84 8.45 4.71
N MET A 736 -1.72 9.77 4.92
CA MET A 736 -1.35 10.37 6.19
C MET A 736 -2.47 10.22 7.22
N ARG A 737 -2.13 9.88 8.48
CA ARG A 737 -3.12 9.85 9.58
C ARG A 737 -3.64 11.27 9.86
N PRO A 738 -4.96 11.48 10.04
CA PRO A 738 -5.53 12.80 10.25
C PRO A 738 -4.92 13.58 11.43
N GLU A 739 -4.54 12.88 12.51
CA GLU A 739 -3.94 13.47 13.70
C GLU A 739 -2.55 14.04 13.39
N SER A 740 -1.74 13.31 12.62
CA SER A 740 -0.40 13.72 12.18
C SER A 740 -0.47 14.82 11.11
N ALA A 741 -1.47 14.80 10.23
CA ALA A 741 -1.71 15.87 9.28
C ALA A 741 -2.20 17.16 9.96
N VAL A 742 -3.02 17.05 11.01
CA VAL A 742 -3.39 18.17 11.90
C VAL A 742 -2.18 18.70 12.68
N ALA A 743 -1.27 17.84 13.14
CA ALA A 743 -0.01 18.29 13.74
C ALA A 743 0.83 19.10 12.72
N ALA A 744 0.95 18.61 11.48
CA ALA A 744 1.64 19.31 10.41
C ALA A 744 1.01 20.68 10.07
N LEU A 745 -0.33 20.76 10.06
CA LEU A 745 -1.10 22.00 9.84
C LEU A 745 -0.71 23.11 10.84
N ARG A 746 -0.49 22.76 12.12
CA ARG A 746 -0.11 23.73 13.16
C ARG A 746 1.21 24.45 12.90
N HIS A 747 2.18 23.77 12.30
CA HIS A 747 3.50 24.35 12.00
C HIS A 747 3.53 25.24 10.74
N VAL A 748 2.48 25.23 9.92
CA VAL A 748 2.43 26.00 8.67
C VAL A 748 1.47 27.19 8.71
N VAL A 749 0.35 27.09 9.45
CA VAL A 749 -0.55 28.25 9.64
C VAL A 749 0.16 29.32 10.46
N GLY A 750 0.22 30.54 9.94
CA GLY A 750 0.97 31.65 10.54
C GLY A 750 2.47 31.67 10.22
N SER A 751 3.01 30.67 9.52
CA SER A 751 4.39 30.74 9.00
C SER A 751 4.50 31.76 7.85
N ASP A 752 5.71 32.16 7.47
CA ASP A 752 5.95 33.03 6.31
C ASP A 752 5.84 32.30 4.96
N GLU A 753 5.71 30.97 4.95
CA GLU A 753 5.66 30.17 3.72
C GLU A 753 4.25 30.19 3.10
N PRO A 754 4.07 30.69 1.86
CA PRO A 754 2.74 30.80 1.24
C PRO A 754 2.18 29.45 0.79
N CYS A 755 3.06 28.53 0.36
CA CYS A 755 2.72 27.28 -0.34
C CYS A 755 3.51 26.06 0.15
N PRO A 756 3.44 25.69 1.44
CA PRO A 756 4.07 24.49 1.95
C PRO A 756 3.38 23.23 1.42
N VAL A 757 4.15 22.18 1.17
CA VAL A 757 3.67 20.88 0.68
C VAL A 757 3.81 19.86 1.82
N ILE A 758 2.78 19.04 2.06
CA ILE A 758 2.76 18.08 3.17
C ILE A 758 2.21 16.75 2.67
N ALA A 759 3.08 15.75 2.51
CA ALA A 759 2.71 14.44 1.97
C ALA A 759 3.65 13.32 2.47
N ASP A 760 3.09 12.16 2.80
CA ASP A 760 3.88 10.93 3.03
C ASP A 760 4.15 10.26 1.67
N VAL A 761 5.40 10.29 1.22
CA VAL A 761 5.82 9.81 -0.10
C VAL A 761 7.01 8.88 0.01
N ASP A 762 6.81 7.65 -0.44
CA ASP A 762 7.86 6.68 -0.71
C ASP A 762 8.55 7.04 -2.02
N TRP A 763 9.59 7.88 -1.95
CA TRP A 763 10.29 8.34 -3.15
C TRP A 763 11.04 7.23 -3.90
N GLU A 764 11.38 6.13 -3.23
CA GLU A 764 12.07 4.99 -3.85
C GLU A 764 11.09 4.18 -4.73
N THR A 765 9.81 4.13 -4.37
CA THR A 765 8.72 3.56 -5.17
C THR A 765 8.16 4.57 -6.19
N PHE A 766 7.78 5.77 -5.74
CA PHE A 766 7.06 6.77 -6.54
C PHE A 766 7.94 7.42 -7.61
N GLY A 767 9.20 7.74 -7.29
CA GLY A 767 10.08 8.49 -8.19
C GLY A 767 10.38 7.78 -9.51
N PRO A 768 10.78 6.49 -9.51
CA PRO A 768 10.98 5.72 -10.74
C PRO A 768 9.69 5.61 -11.57
N ALA A 769 8.56 5.29 -10.93
CA ALA A 769 7.27 5.17 -11.61
C ALA A 769 6.81 6.49 -12.25
N PHE A 770 6.98 7.61 -11.55
CA PHE A 770 6.66 8.96 -12.04
C PHE A 770 7.54 9.37 -13.23
N MET A 771 8.83 9.03 -13.20
CA MET A 771 9.79 9.42 -14.25
C MET A 771 9.85 8.47 -15.46
N ALA A 772 9.23 7.29 -15.39
CA ALA A 772 9.31 6.27 -16.46
C ALA A 772 8.68 6.73 -17.80
N GLY A 773 7.76 7.69 -17.79
CA GLY A 773 7.19 8.28 -19.00
C GLY A 773 7.91 9.54 -19.52
N ARG A 774 8.69 10.21 -18.66
CA ARG A 774 9.44 11.45 -18.91
C ARG A 774 10.38 11.74 -17.71
N PRO A 775 11.69 11.97 -17.89
CA PRO A 775 12.56 12.44 -16.81
C PRO A 775 12.05 13.77 -16.22
N SER A 776 12.07 13.92 -14.90
CA SER A 776 11.55 15.14 -14.24
C SER A 776 12.62 15.84 -13.40
N PRO A 777 13.20 16.96 -13.90
CA PRO A 777 14.16 17.76 -13.14
C PRO A 777 13.63 18.27 -11.80
N LEU A 778 12.30 18.39 -11.65
CA LEU A 778 11.62 18.75 -10.40
C LEU A 778 12.07 17.90 -9.20
N LEU A 779 12.31 16.59 -9.41
CA LEU A 779 12.66 15.63 -8.36
C LEU A 779 14.18 15.45 -8.15
N SER A 780 15.02 16.09 -8.97
CA SER A 780 16.49 15.91 -9.00
C SER A 780 17.21 16.31 -7.70
N ASP A 781 16.55 17.05 -6.81
CA ASP A 781 17.10 17.51 -5.54
C ASP A 781 16.79 16.58 -4.35
N LEU A 782 15.94 15.55 -4.54
CA LEU A 782 15.53 14.64 -3.47
C LEU A 782 16.69 13.70 -3.06
N PRO A 783 17.07 13.65 -1.77
CA PRO A 783 18.23 12.85 -1.30
C PRO A 783 18.16 11.34 -1.56
N GLN A 784 16.95 10.79 -1.64
CA GLN A 784 16.69 9.37 -1.93
C GLN A 784 17.08 9.05 -3.38
N LEU A 785 16.44 9.74 -4.33
CA LEU A 785 16.63 9.50 -5.78
C LEU A 785 18.06 9.76 -6.24
N ARG A 786 18.73 10.78 -5.69
CA ARG A 786 20.15 11.06 -5.97
C ARG A 786 21.09 9.89 -5.68
N LYS A 787 20.76 9.02 -4.70
CA LYS A 787 21.53 7.80 -4.43
C LYS A 787 21.23 6.73 -5.47
N SER A 788 19.95 6.49 -5.75
CA SER A 788 19.50 5.47 -6.72
C SER A 788 19.99 5.74 -8.14
N SER A 789 20.01 7.00 -8.60
CA SER A 789 20.55 7.39 -9.91
C SER A 789 22.04 7.04 -10.08
N GLY A 790 22.82 7.04 -8.99
CA GLY A 790 24.23 6.63 -9.04
C GLY A 790 24.42 5.15 -9.30
N ALA A 791 23.53 4.29 -8.77
CA ALA A 791 23.57 2.84 -9.00
C ALA A 791 22.91 2.43 -10.35
N LEU A 792 21.81 3.10 -10.72
CA LEU A 792 21.11 2.83 -11.98
C LEU A 792 21.95 3.15 -13.22
N ALA A 793 22.89 4.11 -13.12
CA ALA A 793 23.84 4.44 -14.18
C ALA A 793 24.81 3.30 -14.53
N GLU A 794 25.04 2.34 -13.63
CA GLU A 794 25.86 1.15 -13.89
C GLU A 794 25.03 -0.06 -14.40
N ALA A 795 23.70 -0.01 -14.24
CA ALA A 795 22.79 -1.11 -14.60
C ALA A 795 22.00 -0.88 -15.91
N GLY A 796 21.74 0.37 -16.28
CA GLY A 796 20.86 0.76 -17.40
C GLY A 796 21.48 0.65 -18.80
N ASP A 797 22.15 -0.46 -19.13
CA ASP A 797 22.73 -0.67 -20.47
C ASP A 797 21.67 -1.20 -21.46
N LEU A 798 21.26 -0.36 -22.42
CA LEU A 798 20.46 -0.74 -23.60
C LEU A 798 21.07 -1.92 -24.37
N THR A 799 22.39 -2.05 -24.31
CA THR A 799 23.11 -3.17 -24.92
C THR A 799 22.91 -4.47 -24.14
N GLY A 800 22.40 -4.47 -22.90
CA GLY A 800 22.17 -5.67 -22.09
C GLY A 800 21.16 -6.64 -22.70
N LEU A 801 19.90 -6.20 -22.88
CA LEU A 801 18.88 -7.01 -23.55
C LEU A 801 19.24 -7.27 -25.01
N ARG A 802 19.80 -6.27 -25.71
CA ARG A 802 20.18 -6.39 -27.13
C ARG A 802 21.29 -7.42 -27.36
N ARG A 803 22.27 -7.51 -26.44
CA ARG A 803 23.36 -8.51 -26.43
C ARG A 803 22.86 -9.91 -26.06
N ARG A 804 21.84 -10.02 -25.19
CA ARG A 804 21.12 -11.29 -24.92
C ARG A 804 20.40 -11.77 -26.18
N LEU A 805 19.56 -10.95 -26.80
CA LEU A 805 18.82 -11.31 -28.03
C LEU A 805 19.78 -11.66 -29.18
N ALA A 806 20.81 -10.85 -29.43
CA ALA A 806 21.79 -11.10 -30.49
C ALA A 806 22.63 -12.39 -30.30
N GLY A 807 22.66 -12.98 -29.10
CA GLY A 807 23.31 -14.26 -28.81
C GLY A 807 22.40 -15.49 -28.94
N VAL A 808 21.10 -15.32 -29.20
CA VAL A 808 20.08 -16.37 -29.22
C VAL A 808 19.58 -16.62 -30.66
N PRO A 809 19.23 -17.88 -31.05
CA PRO A 809 18.63 -18.16 -32.36
C PRO A 809 17.33 -17.39 -32.62
N VAL A 810 17.08 -17.04 -33.89
CA VAL A 810 15.98 -16.16 -34.32
C VAL A 810 14.60 -16.55 -33.76
N ALA A 811 14.25 -17.83 -33.78
CA ALA A 811 12.95 -18.29 -33.26
C ALA A 811 12.85 -18.28 -31.72
N ASP A 812 13.99 -18.29 -31.04
CA ASP A 812 14.04 -18.20 -29.59
C ASP A 812 14.12 -16.73 -29.12
N GLN A 813 14.64 -15.82 -29.95
CA GLN A 813 14.42 -14.36 -29.80
C GLN A 813 12.93 -14.02 -29.82
N ASP A 814 12.22 -14.54 -30.83
CA ASP A 814 10.77 -14.38 -31.02
C ASP A 814 9.98 -14.87 -29.79
N ARG A 815 10.27 -16.10 -29.34
CA ARG A 815 9.66 -16.67 -28.13
C ARG A 815 9.98 -15.85 -26.86
N MET A 816 11.23 -15.43 -26.67
CA MET A 816 11.62 -14.60 -25.52
C MET A 816 10.89 -13.25 -25.48
N LEU A 817 10.65 -12.61 -26.63
CA LEU A 817 9.90 -11.35 -26.69
C LEU A 817 8.39 -11.57 -26.45
N VAL A 818 7.82 -12.65 -26.98
CA VAL A 818 6.43 -13.04 -26.70
C VAL A 818 6.23 -13.32 -25.20
N ASP A 819 7.11 -14.11 -24.59
CA ASP A 819 6.99 -14.47 -23.18
C ASP A 819 7.25 -13.27 -22.24
N LEU A 820 8.17 -12.35 -22.58
CA LEU A 820 8.36 -11.07 -21.86
C LEU A 820 7.09 -10.21 -21.83
N VAL A 821 6.36 -10.12 -22.95
CA VAL A 821 5.10 -9.36 -23.01
C VAL A 821 4.00 -10.08 -22.23
N ARG A 822 3.95 -11.41 -22.27
CA ARG A 822 2.97 -12.23 -21.51
C ARG A 822 3.23 -12.19 -20.01
N GLU A 823 4.49 -12.14 -19.58
CA GLU A 823 4.90 -11.98 -18.17
C GLU A 823 4.31 -10.69 -17.60
N HIS A 824 4.68 -9.54 -18.17
CA HIS A 824 4.13 -8.25 -17.73
C HIS A 824 2.61 -8.13 -17.90
N ALA A 825 2.00 -8.82 -18.88
CA ALA A 825 0.55 -8.84 -19.05
C ALA A 825 -0.18 -9.71 -18.01
N ALA A 826 0.42 -10.84 -17.62
CA ALA A 826 -0.11 -11.70 -16.56
C ALA A 826 -0.06 -11.00 -15.19
N GLU A 827 1.07 -10.35 -14.88
CA GLU A 827 1.22 -9.54 -13.66
C GLU A 827 0.10 -8.49 -13.51
N LEU A 828 -0.22 -7.79 -14.60
CA LEU A 828 -1.23 -6.72 -14.60
C LEU A 828 -2.67 -7.22 -14.51
N LEU A 829 -2.95 -8.41 -15.06
CA LEU A 829 -4.24 -9.09 -14.92
C LEU A 829 -4.37 -9.91 -13.62
N GLY A 830 -3.32 -9.97 -12.80
CA GLY A 830 -3.29 -10.77 -11.56
C GLY A 830 -3.16 -12.28 -11.78
N HIS A 831 -2.80 -12.71 -13.00
CA HIS A 831 -2.49 -14.11 -13.29
C HIS A 831 -1.09 -14.45 -12.80
N ARG A 832 -0.94 -15.59 -12.11
CA ARG A 832 0.34 -16.08 -11.56
C ARG A 832 1.25 -16.76 -12.59
N ASP A 833 0.76 -16.90 -13.82
CA ASP A 833 1.40 -17.66 -14.89
C ASP A 833 1.18 -16.93 -16.22
N SER A 834 2.27 -16.69 -16.95
CA SER A 834 2.25 -16.09 -18.28
C SER A 834 1.75 -17.06 -19.36
N ALA A 835 1.79 -18.37 -19.11
CA ALA A 835 1.23 -19.37 -20.00
C ALA A 835 -0.30 -19.28 -20.10
N ALA A 836 -0.98 -18.80 -19.05
CA ALA A 836 -2.42 -18.54 -19.04
C ALA A 836 -2.87 -17.41 -19.98
N ILE A 837 -1.94 -16.54 -20.39
CA ILE A 837 -2.17 -15.50 -21.41
C ILE A 837 -1.98 -16.11 -22.80
N ASP A 838 -3.06 -16.27 -23.56
CA ASP A 838 -2.96 -16.58 -24.99
C ASP A 838 -2.35 -15.36 -25.72
N PRO A 839 -1.18 -15.49 -26.38
CA PRO A 839 -0.50 -14.35 -26.99
C PRO A 839 -1.20 -13.82 -28.24
N THR A 840 -2.15 -14.55 -28.81
CA THR A 840 -2.90 -14.17 -30.02
C THR A 840 -4.23 -13.47 -29.70
N VAL A 841 -4.80 -13.70 -28.51
CA VAL A 841 -6.07 -13.08 -28.10
C VAL A 841 -5.87 -11.57 -27.88
N PRO A 842 -6.80 -10.71 -28.35
CA PRO A 842 -6.69 -9.27 -28.12
C PRO A 842 -6.78 -8.90 -26.63
N PHE A 843 -5.91 -8.00 -26.16
CA PHE A 843 -5.82 -7.56 -24.76
C PHE A 843 -7.18 -7.17 -24.15
N ARG A 844 -8.05 -6.48 -24.90
CA ARG A 844 -9.41 -6.11 -24.47
C ARG A 844 -10.30 -7.31 -24.13
N GLN A 845 -10.07 -8.48 -24.73
CA GLN A 845 -10.79 -9.73 -24.43
C GLN A 845 -10.18 -10.47 -23.23
N LEU A 846 -8.89 -10.22 -22.92
CA LEU A 846 -8.20 -10.69 -21.72
C LEU A 846 -8.52 -9.85 -20.47
N GLY A 847 -9.27 -8.76 -20.61
CA GLY A 847 -9.69 -7.89 -19.49
C GLY A 847 -8.90 -6.57 -19.36
N PHE A 848 -7.97 -6.27 -20.27
CA PHE A 848 -7.25 -4.99 -20.23
C PHE A 848 -8.17 -3.79 -20.39
N ASP A 849 -8.03 -2.83 -19.46
CA ASP A 849 -8.56 -1.48 -19.60
C ASP A 849 -7.50 -0.49 -20.13
N SER A 850 -7.91 0.78 -20.28
CA SER A 850 -7.04 1.85 -20.79
C SER A 850 -5.88 2.23 -19.84
N LEU A 851 -5.89 1.80 -18.58
CA LEU A 851 -4.83 2.05 -17.61
C LEU A 851 -3.81 0.91 -17.58
N MET A 852 -4.28 -0.35 -17.61
CA MET A 852 -3.41 -1.52 -17.79
C MET A 852 -2.60 -1.43 -19.07
N ALA A 853 -3.17 -0.86 -20.14
CA ALA A 853 -2.46 -0.56 -21.38
C ALA A 853 -1.28 0.40 -21.18
N VAL A 854 -1.46 1.46 -20.38
CA VAL A 854 -0.40 2.42 -20.05
C VAL A 854 0.66 1.80 -19.16
N GLU A 855 0.28 0.93 -18.22
CA GLU A 855 1.24 0.28 -17.32
C GLU A 855 2.05 -0.83 -17.99
N LEU A 856 1.44 -1.65 -18.88
CA LEU A 856 2.17 -2.64 -19.69
C LEU A 856 3.24 -1.95 -20.55
N ARG A 857 2.86 -0.86 -21.23
CA ARG A 857 3.79 -0.01 -21.98
C ARG A 857 4.93 0.53 -21.08
N THR A 858 4.62 0.95 -19.85
CA THR A 858 5.63 1.44 -18.90
C THR A 858 6.60 0.34 -18.46
N ARG A 859 6.11 -0.86 -18.14
CA ARG A 859 6.95 -2.03 -17.80
C ARG A 859 7.84 -2.45 -18.98
N LEU A 860 7.29 -2.46 -20.20
CA LEU A 860 8.04 -2.76 -21.42
C LEU A 860 9.09 -1.69 -21.77
N ASN A 861 8.80 -0.39 -21.60
CA ASN A 861 9.80 0.67 -21.75
C ASN A 861 10.96 0.46 -20.75
N MET A 862 10.66 0.12 -19.49
CA MET A 862 11.67 -0.14 -18.45
C MET A 862 12.52 -1.39 -18.73
N SER A 863 11.93 -2.48 -19.24
CA SER A 863 12.66 -3.74 -19.50
C SER A 863 13.40 -3.77 -20.84
N THR A 864 12.98 -2.96 -21.82
CA THR A 864 13.59 -2.93 -23.18
C THR A 864 14.43 -1.68 -23.47
N GLY A 865 14.24 -0.59 -22.73
CA GLY A 865 14.87 0.72 -22.99
C GLY A 865 14.29 1.48 -24.20
N LEU A 866 13.21 0.98 -24.81
CA LEU A 866 12.52 1.63 -25.93
C LEU A 866 11.58 2.76 -25.48
N ARG A 867 11.13 3.57 -26.46
CA ARG A 867 10.10 4.60 -26.30
C ARG A 867 8.81 4.17 -27.02
N LEU A 868 8.05 3.26 -26.44
CA LEU A 868 6.83 2.73 -27.07
C LEU A 868 5.68 3.78 -27.03
N PRO A 869 4.86 3.89 -28.10
CA PRO A 869 3.81 4.90 -28.21
C PRO A 869 2.65 4.65 -27.23
N ALA A 870 1.86 5.69 -26.96
CA ALA A 870 0.66 5.57 -26.10
C ALA A 870 -0.44 4.70 -26.74
N THR A 871 -0.45 4.57 -28.06
CA THR A 871 -1.38 3.76 -28.85
C THR A 871 -0.98 2.28 -28.95
N LEU A 872 0.11 1.84 -28.31
CA LEU A 872 0.69 0.50 -28.43
C LEU A 872 -0.34 -0.65 -28.46
N LEU A 873 -1.28 -0.70 -27.51
CA LEU A 873 -2.28 -1.78 -27.42
C LEU A 873 -3.52 -1.59 -28.33
N PHE A 874 -3.59 -0.48 -29.07
CA PHE A 874 -4.57 -0.27 -30.15
C PHE A 874 -3.98 -0.71 -31.50
N ASP A 875 -2.75 -0.32 -31.79
CA ASP A 875 -2.03 -0.64 -33.03
C ASP A 875 -1.54 -2.11 -33.03
N HIS A 876 -1.10 -2.59 -31.86
CA HIS A 876 -0.61 -3.94 -31.61
C HIS A 876 -1.49 -4.63 -30.54
N PRO A 877 -2.70 -5.10 -30.90
CA PRO A 877 -3.74 -5.42 -29.92
C PRO A 877 -3.56 -6.72 -29.13
N SER A 878 -2.46 -7.46 -29.29
CA SER A 878 -2.18 -8.72 -28.57
C SER A 878 -0.70 -8.85 -28.20
N CYS A 879 -0.37 -9.77 -27.27
CA CYS A 879 1.03 -9.96 -26.83
C CYS A 879 1.98 -10.29 -27.98
N ARG A 880 1.49 -11.08 -28.95
CA ARG A 880 2.21 -11.41 -30.19
C ARG A 880 2.53 -10.15 -30.98
N ALA A 881 1.52 -9.33 -31.28
CA ALA A 881 1.69 -8.13 -32.10
C ALA A 881 2.64 -7.11 -31.44
N VAL A 882 2.67 -7.03 -30.11
CA VAL A 882 3.62 -6.18 -29.37
C VAL A 882 5.03 -6.79 -29.43
N ALA A 883 5.19 -8.10 -29.26
CA ALA A 883 6.49 -8.77 -29.39
C ALA A 883 7.08 -8.63 -30.81
N ASP A 884 6.25 -8.67 -31.84
CA ASP A 884 6.63 -8.39 -33.24
C ASP A 884 7.23 -6.97 -33.38
N LEU A 885 6.61 -5.95 -32.77
CA LEU A 885 7.13 -4.58 -32.74
C LEU A 885 8.45 -4.48 -31.96
N LEU A 886 8.54 -5.12 -30.79
CA LEU A 886 9.78 -5.15 -30.00
C LEU A 886 10.93 -5.80 -30.79
N CYS A 887 10.61 -6.80 -31.61
CA CYS A 887 11.57 -7.46 -32.49
C CYS A 887 12.07 -6.51 -33.60
N SER A 888 11.16 -5.79 -34.28
CA SER A 888 11.56 -4.82 -35.30
C SER A 888 12.40 -3.66 -34.73
N GLU A 889 12.01 -3.11 -33.58
CA GLU A 889 12.70 -1.99 -32.93
C GLU A 889 14.08 -2.37 -32.36
N LEU A 890 14.19 -3.52 -31.67
CA LEU A 890 15.46 -3.93 -31.07
C LEU A 890 16.46 -4.49 -32.09
N LEU A 891 15.98 -5.22 -33.12
CA LEU A 891 16.84 -6.03 -34.01
C LEU A 891 16.88 -5.54 -35.47
N GLY A 892 15.95 -4.69 -35.90
CA GLY A 892 16.05 -4.00 -37.19
C GLY A 892 15.50 -4.73 -38.42
N GLY A 893 14.60 -5.71 -38.25
CA GLY A 893 13.71 -6.17 -39.33
C GLY A 893 13.51 -7.69 -39.50
N ASP A 894 12.25 -8.06 -39.78
CA ASP A 894 11.71 -9.33 -40.32
C ASP A 894 12.61 -10.57 -40.35
N ARG A 895 12.34 -11.53 -39.44
CA ARG A 895 12.70 -12.95 -39.64
C ARG A 895 11.70 -13.92 -39.02
N SER A 896 10.93 -14.59 -39.88
CA SER A 896 10.24 -15.84 -39.51
C SER A 896 11.21 -17.04 -39.63
N GLY A 897 11.30 -17.91 -38.62
CA GLY A 897 11.92 -19.25 -38.79
C GLY A 897 12.60 -19.92 -37.59
N SER A 898 11.89 -20.91 -36.99
CA SER A 898 12.38 -22.22 -36.48
C SER A 898 13.57 -22.34 -35.48
N LEU A 899 13.23 -22.68 -34.23
CA LEU A 899 13.85 -23.62 -33.25
C LEU A 899 15.39 -23.76 -33.12
N ALA A 900 15.98 -23.55 -31.92
CA ALA A 900 16.74 -24.59 -31.16
C ALA A 900 17.36 -24.11 -29.81
N VAL A 901 17.38 -25.02 -28.81
CA VAL A 901 17.67 -24.80 -27.36
C VAL A 901 18.35 -26.09 -26.78
N PRO A 902 19.10 -26.14 -25.65
CA PRO A 902 19.91 -25.17 -24.87
C PRO A 902 21.39 -25.63 -24.67
N THR A 903 22.17 -24.98 -23.77
CA THR A 903 22.79 -25.62 -22.55
C THR A 903 23.41 -24.59 -21.58
N ALA A 904 23.71 -25.01 -20.33
CA ALA A 904 24.20 -24.20 -19.19
C ALA A 904 25.76 -24.33 -18.98
N GLU A 905 26.47 -24.02 -17.88
CA GLU A 905 26.14 -23.93 -16.43
C GLU A 905 27.27 -23.25 -15.58
N GLU A 906 27.27 -23.42 -14.24
CA GLU A 906 28.32 -23.13 -13.20
C GLU A 906 28.48 -21.67 -12.68
N ALA A 907 28.75 -21.34 -11.38
CA ALA A 907 28.99 -22.11 -10.12
C ALA A 907 28.68 -21.31 -8.80
N VAL A 908 28.97 -21.91 -7.62
CA VAL A 908 28.72 -21.50 -6.19
C VAL A 908 30.06 -21.18 -5.43
N PRO A 909 30.19 -20.94 -4.08
CA PRO A 909 29.32 -20.48 -2.96
C PRO A 909 29.85 -19.17 -2.25
N VAL A 910 29.68 -18.79 -0.95
CA VAL A 910 30.16 -19.36 0.36
C VAL A 910 29.50 -18.72 1.64
N ASP A 911 29.54 -19.45 2.78
CA ASP A 911 29.66 -19.06 4.21
C ASP A 911 28.58 -18.32 5.05
N ALA A 912 28.74 -18.38 6.39
CA ALA A 912 27.71 -18.19 7.44
C ALA A 912 28.24 -17.67 8.81
N VAL A 913 27.35 -17.33 9.76
CA VAL A 913 27.63 -16.89 11.15
C VAL A 913 26.58 -17.47 12.13
N ALA A 914 26.92 -17.66 13.42
CA ALA A 914 26.08 -18.29 14.45
C ALA A 914 25.86 -17.41 15.72
N PHE A 915 24.88 -17.78 16.56
CA PHE A 915 24.59 -17.20 17.88
C PHE A 915 24.00 -18.26 18.84
N ASP A 916 24.20 -18.07 20.16
CA ASP A 916 23.84 -19.04 21.20
C ASP A 916 22.46 -18.82 21.85
N GLU A 917 21.58 -19.83 21.78
CA GLU A 917 20.64 -20.26 22.85
C GLU A 917 19.89 -21.55 22.39
N PRO A 918 19.69 -22.58 23.25
CA PRO A 918 19.30 -23.93 22.79
C PRO A 918 17.79 -24.14 22.54
N ILE A 919 17.21 -23.38 21.62
CA ILE A 919 15.81 -23.53 21.16
C ILE A 919 15.64 -24.83 20.36
N ALA A 920 14.58 -25.61 20.57
CA ALA A 920 14.25 -26.75 19.72
C ALA A 920 12.92 -26.51 18.96
N ILE A 921 12.93 -26.68 17.63
CA ILE A 921 11.69 -26.69 16.84
C ILE A 921 11.17 -28.12 16.85
N ILE A 922 10.01 -28.32 17.49
CA ILE A 922 9.47 -29.64 17.80
C ILE A 922 8.19 -29.87 17.03
N ALA A 923 8.37 -30.64 15.97
CA ALA A 923 7.35 -31.45 15.32
C ALA A 923 6.12 -30.73 14.77
N MET A 924 5.31 -31.55 14.10
CA MET A 924 4.76 -31.21 12.80
C MET A 924 3.68 -32.24 12.44
N SER A 925 2.52 -32.15 13.11
CA SER A 925 1.37 -33.01 12.83
C SER A 925 0.08 -32.19 12.86
N CYS A 926 -0.98 -32.71 12.22
CA CYS A 926 -2.24 -32.01 12.04
C CYS A 926 -3.40 -33.00 12.00
N ARG A 927 -4.62 -32.50 12.28
CA ARG A 927 -5.87 -33.24 12.20
C ARG A 927 -6.75 -32.62 11.13
N PHE A 928 -7.21 -33.42 10.17
CA PHE A 928 -8.04 -32.97 9.04
C PHE A 928 -9.43 -32.50 9.51
N PRO A 929 -10.14 -31.66 8.73
CA PRO A 929 -11.57 -31.41 8.92
C PRO A 929 -12.40 -32.64 8.53
N GLY A 930 -13.59 -32.78 9.10
CA GLY A 930 -14.46 -33.93 8.84
C GLY A 930 -15.59 -34.02 9.85
N ASP A 931 -16.70 -33.32 9.56
CA ASP A 931 -17.86 -33.26 10.45
C ASP A 931 -19.18 -33.31 9.65
N ILE A 932 -19.36 -34.40 8.89
CA ILE A 932 -20.62 -34.77 8.24
C ILE A 932 -20.92 -36.22 8.60
N GLN A 933 -21.94 -36.46 9.44
CA GLN A 933 -22.31 -37.83 9.85
C GLN A 933 -23.59 -38.34 9.17
N SER A 934 -23.51 -39.58 8.70
CA SER A 934 -24.58 -40.48 8.24
C SER A 934 -25.21 -40.27 6.84
N PRO A 935 -25.26 -41.33 5.99
CA PRO A 935 -26.03 -41.37 4.75
C PRO A 935 -27.20 -42.38 4.77
N ARG A 936 -28.44 -41.91 4.59
CA ARG A 936 -29.65 -42.65 4.13
C ARG A 936 -30.81 -41.64 3.98
N THR A 937 -31.77 -41.75 3.05
CA THR A 937 -32.37 -42.94 2.43
C THR A 937 -32.74 -42.70 0.94
N CYS A 938 -32.85 -43.77 0.15
CA CYS A 938 -33.12 -43.75 -1.30
C CYS A 938 -34.59 -43.47 -1.67
N GLY A 939 -34.88 -43.15 -2.94
CA GLY A 939 -36.11 -43.65 -3.58
C GLY A 939 -36.74 -42.92 -4.78
N GLY A 940 -36.17 -43.05 -5.98
CA GLY A 940 -36.87 -42.79 -7.26
C GLY A 940 -37.02 -41.32 -7.69
N SER A 941 -37.28 -41.01 -8.96
CA SER A 941 -37.50 -41.88 -10.13
C SER A 941 -36.81 -41.32 -11.40
N SER A 942 -36.57 -42.19 -12.39
CA SER A 942 -35.88 -41.84 -13.65
C SER A 942 -36.87 -41.74 -14.81
N VAL A 943 -36.65 -40.79 -15.74
CA VAL A 943 -36.83 -40.86 -17.21
C VAL A 943 -36.71 -39.45 -17.84
N ARG A 944 -36.33 -39.21 -19.11
CA ARG A 944 -35.28 -39.75 -20.02
C ARG A 944 -35.37 -38.95 -21.36
N ALA A 945 -34.27 -38.36 -21.84
CA ALA A 945 -34.14 -37.71 -23.17
C ALA A 945 -35.06 -36.47 -23.48
N GLY A 946 -34.74 -35.60 -24.44
CA GLY A 946 -33.45 -35.40 -25.13
C GLY A 946 -33.48 -34.49 -26.38
N LYS A 947 -32.37 -33.78 -26.62
CA LYS A 947 -31.81 -33.20 -27.88
C LYS A 947 -32.64 -32.28 -28.83
N CYS A 948 -31.89 -31.29 -29.36
CA CYS A 948 -31.97 -30.66 -30.70
C CYS A 948 -32.93 -29.49 -31.01
N SER A 949 -32.36 -28.27 -30.92
CA SER A 949 -32.19 -27.28 -32.01
C SER A 949 -33.36 -26.87 -32.94
N ALA A 950 -33.67 -25.57 -32.97
CA ALA A 950 -34.13 -24.88 -34.17
C ALA A 950 -33.81 -23.36 -34.18
N THR A 951 -33.51 -22.91 -35.39
CA THR A 951 -33.05 -21.62 -35.93
C THR A 951 -34.03 -20.43 -35.79
N SER A 952 -33.48 -19.20 -35.87
CA SER A 952 -34.15 -17.94 -36.27
C SER A 952 -34.63 -17.98 -37.76
N PRO A 953 -35.28 -16.95 -38.39
CA PRO A 953 -35.42 -15.53 -37.98
C PRO A 953 -36.74 -14.79 -38.39
N THR A 954 -36.69 -13.43 -38.30
CA THR A 954 -37.29 -12.40 -39.18
C THR A 954 -38.66 -11.72 -38.92
N THR A 955 -38.65 -10.40 -39.21
CA THR A 955 -39.71 -9.49 -39.73
C THR A 955 -40.88 -8.96 -38.86
N ALA A 956 -40.70 -7.69 -38.44
CA ALA A 956 -41.40 -6.50 -38.98
C ALA A 956 -42.68 -5.91 -38.33
N ALA A 957 -42.54 -4.62 -37.94
CA ALA A 957 -43.49 -3.49 -38.05
C ALA A 957 -44.83 -3.47 -37.28
N GLY A 958 -45.30 -2.27 -36.86
CA GLY A 958 -46.65 -2.14 -36.22
C GLY A 958 -46.97 -0.88 -35.38
N THR A 959 -46.51 0.30 -35.79
CA THR A 959 -46.87 1.66 -35.28
C THR A 959 -48.12 1.91 -34.40
N ARG A 960 -47.89 2.61 -33.26
CA ARG A 960 -48.58 3.82 -32.73
C ARG A 960 -50.13 3.91 -32.64
N THR A 961 -50.62 4.21 -31.42
CA THR A 961 -51.73 5.17 -31.17
C THR A 961 -51.45 6.01 -29.91
N ARG A 962 -52.05 7.21 -29.76
CA ARG A 962 -51.92 8.15 -28.61
C ARG A 962 -53.20 8.13 -27.75
N CYS A 963 -53.14 8.56 -26.47
CA CYS A 963 -53.85 9.78 -25.95
C CYS A 963 -53.92 9.95 -24.40
N THR A 964 -53.48 11.13 -23.93
CA THR A 964 -54.08 12.04 -22.90
C THR A 964 -54.61 11.59 -21.51
N THR A 965 -54.02 12.21 -20.46
CA THR A 965 -54.62 12.80 -19.22
C THR A 965 -55.29 11.99 -18.07
N ARG A 966 -54.62 12.04 -16.89
CA ARG A 966 -55.07 12.27 -15.47
C ARG A 966 -56.51 11.92 -14.95
N ILE A 967 -56.55 11.09 -13.87
CA ILE A 967 -57.24 11.28 -12.53
C ILE A 967 -58.81 11.28 -12.48
N PRO A 968 -59.55 10.83 -11.42
CA PRO A 968 -59.24 10.39 -10.01
C PRO A 968 -59.57 8.88 -9.74
N THR A 969 -60.06 8.27 -8.62
CA THR A 969 -60.69 8.67 -7.30
C THR A 969 -60.61 7.52 -6.23
N GLY A 970 -61.01 7.76 -4.96
CA GLY A 970 -61.15 6.76 -3.85
C GLY A 970 -62.58 6.21 -3.61
N PRO A 971 -62.94 5.55 -2.46
CA PRO A 971 -62.69 6.01 -1.07
C PRO A 971 -62.31 4.91 0.00
N ALA A 972 -62.39 5.22 1.31
CA ALA A 972 -61.97 4.42 2.49
C ALA A 972 -63.13 4.15 3.52
N PRO A 973 -62.91 3.56 4.74
CA PRO A 973 -62.64 4.42 5.94
C PRO A 973 -61.90 3.82 7.21
N ALA A 974 -61.17 4.72 7.90
CA ALA A 974 -61.12 5.01 9.36
C ALA A 974 -60.67 4.05 10.53
N MET A 975 -59.81 4.64 11.41
CA MET A 975 -59.86 4.70 12.91
C MET A 975 -58.72 4.06 13.76
N ARG A 976 -58.64 4.44 15.06
CA ARG A 976 -57.51 4.31 16.04
C ARG A 976 -57.95 3.63 17.37
N VAL A 977 -56.99 3.50 18.32
CA VAL A 977 -57.08 3.32 19.82
C VAL A 977 -56.88 1.87 20.30
N ARG A 978 -56.41 1.53 21.53
CA ARG A 978 -55.35 1.98 22.51
C ARG A 978 -55.58 1.16 23.81
N ALA A 979 -54.52 0.71 24.50
CA ALA A 979 -54.55 0.17 25.89
C ALA A 979 -55.29 -1.19 26.09
N ASP A 980 -55.14 -1.97 27.18
CA ASP A 980 -54.19 -1.90 28.32
C ASP A 980 -54.02 -3.27 29.06
N SER A 981 -53.04 -3.33 29.98
CA SER A 981 -53.04 -4.05 31.28
C SER A 981 -52.94 -5.60 31.42
N SER A 982 -51.85 -6.03 32.09
CA SER A 982 -51.81 -7.05 33.19
C SER A 982 -52.11 -8.55 32.88
N THR A 983 -51.64 -9.58 33.63
CA THR A 983 -51.04 -9.69 34.99
C THR A 983 -50.06 -10.88 35.10
N THR A 984 -49.12 -10.85 36.07
CA THR A 984 -48.24 -11.96 36.51
C THR A 984 -48.99 -13.10 37.24
N PRO A 985 -48.37 -14.31 37.40
CA PRO A 985 -47.80 -14.68 38.71
C PRO A 985 -46.50 -15.51 38.69
N ARG A 986 -45.94 -15.82 39.88
CA ARG A 986 -44.67 -16.55 40.15
C ARG A 986 -44.87 -17.85 40.96
N SER A 987 -43.93 -18.82 40.85
CA SER A 987 -43.36 -19.72 41.90
C SER A 987 -42.77 -20.99 41.23
N SER A 988 -41.90 -21.86 41.80
CA SER A 988 -41.23 -22.07 43.11
C SER A 988 -39.79 -22.59 42.84
N THR A 989 -38.70 -22.50 43.62
CA THR A 989 -38.30 -22.64 45.05
C THR A 989 -38.13 -24.06 45.64
N ARG A 990 -36.86 -24.56 45.69
CA ARG A 990 -36.18 -25.33 46.78
C ARG A 990 -34.77 -25.82 46.34
N ASN A 991 -33.94 -26.47 47.19
CA ASN A 991 -33.03 -25.90 48.21
C ASN A 991 -31.94 -26.98 48.61
N SER A 992 -30.89 -26.61 49.37
CA SER A 992 -29.88 -27.47 50.06
C SER A 992 -28.84 -28.23 49.17
N SER A 993 -27.59 -28.51 49.58
CA SER A 993 -26.76 -28.03 50.72
C SER A 993 -25.25 -28.43 50.59
N ALA A 994 -24.42 -27.89 51.51
CA ALA A 994 -23.05 -28.30 51.89
C ALA A 994 -21.83 -27.82 51.07
N SER A 995 -20.72 -27.59 51.80
CA SER A 995 -19.36 -27.21 51.35
C SER A 995 -18.40 -27.47 52.52
N PRO A 996 -17.09 -27.74 52.31
CA PRO A 996 -16.12 -26.65 52.48
C PRO A 996 -14.82 -26.73 51.63
N ARG A 997 -14.37 -25.57 51.10
CA ARG A 997 -12.95 -25.11 50.90
C ARG A 997 -11.98 -26.05 50.12
N VAL A 998 -11.10 -25.57 49.22
CA VAL A 998 -10.19 -24.41 49.32
C VAL A 998 -9.94 -23.74 47.96
N ARG A 999 -9.84 -22.39 47.99
CA ARG A 999 -9.20 -21.44 47.05
C ARG A 999 -8.52 -21.98 45.77
N ARG A 1000 -9.02 -21.54 44.61
CA ARG A 1000 -8.19 -20.92 43.55
C ARG A 1000 -8.85 -19.61 43.11
N TRP A 1001 -8.07 -18.59 42.81
CA TRP A 1001 -8.58 -17.36 42.19
C TRP A 1001 -8.68 -17.56 40.68
N ARG A 1002 -9.78 -17.11 40.07
CA ARG A 1002 -9.85 -16.78 38.64
C ARG A 1002 -10.05 -15.28 38.52
N TRP A 1003 -9.27 -14.64 37.65
CA TRP A 1003 -9.61 -13.32 37.11
C TRP A 1003 -10.23 -13.52 35.74
N THR A 1004 -11.34 -12.84 35.49
CA THR A 1004 -11.99 -12.69 34.18
C THR A 1004 -12.23 -11.21 33.97
N PRO A 1005 -11.80 -10.60 32.85
CA PRO A 1005 -12.03 -9.18 32.61
C PRO A 1005 -13.49 -8.96 32.21
N SER A 1006 -14.18 -8.10 32.94
CA SER A 1006 -15.49 -7.56 32.55
C SER A 1006 -15.61 -6.11 33.01
N SER A 1007 -15.61 -5.22 32.02
CA SER A 1007 -16.36 -3.96 31.88
C SER A 1007 -16.56 -2.98 33.07
N ASP A 1008 -16.52 -1.71 32.68
CA ASP A 1008 -17.36 -0.59 33.16
C ASP A 1008 -16.94 0.34 34.31
N CYS A 1009 -17.23 1.62 34.03
CA CYS A 1009 -17.61 2.71 34.91
C CYS A 1009 -16.55 3.45 35.78
N CYS A 1010 -16.24 4.65 35.28
CA CYS A 1010 -16.54 5.94 35.96
C CYS A 1010 -16.07 6.14 37.41
N TRP A 1011 -15.05 6.99 37.59
CA TRP A 1011 -14.81 7.70 38.85
C TRP A 1011 -15.24 9.18 38.76
N SER A 1012 -16.23 9.55 39.57
CA SER A 1012 -16.74 10.93 39.68
C SER A 1012 -16.07 11.69 40.83
N ARG A 1013 -16.01 13.03 40.73
CA ARG A 1013 -15.43 13.91 41.77
C ARG A 1013 -16.46 14.35 42.82
N ARG A 1014 -16.23 14.02 44.10
CA ARG A 1014 -16.64 14.68 45.39
C ARG A 1014 -16.22 13.75 46.55
N GLY A 1015 -15.85 14.18 47.76
CA GLY A 1015 -15.48 15.52 48.26
C GLY A 1015 -15.48 15.64 49.81
N ARG A 1016 -14.34 16.04 50.40
CA ARG A 1016 -14.09 16.50 51.81
C ARG A 1016 -14.04 15.47 52.97
N SER A 1017 -13.02 15.67 53.84
CA SER A 1017 -12.93 15.42 55.31
C SER A 1017 -13.17 13.99 55.87
N SER A 1018 -12.38 13.44 56.80
CA SER A 1018 -11.80 14.04 58.02
C SER A 1018 -10.75 13.14 58.75
N SER A 1019 -10.10 13.69 59.78
CA SER A 1019 -9.30 13.05 60.87
C SER A 1019 -8.01 12.26 60.57
N ALA A 1020 -6.95 12.61 61.31
CA ALA A 1020 -5.75 11.79 61.58
C ALA A 1020 -5.77 11.34 63.07
N PRO A 1021 -4.85 10.47 63.55
CA PRO A 1021 -3.70 11.03 64.32
C PRO A 1021 -2.39 10.20 64.36
N GLY A 1022 -1.25 10.88 64.56
CA GLY A 1022 0.05 10.30 64.98
C GLY A 1022 0.88 9.65 63.85
N TRP A 1023 2.20 9.50 63.97
CA TRP A 1023 3.11 9.62 65.13
C TRP A 1023 4.27 10.64 64.93
N ARG A 1024 5.19 10.74 65.91
CA ARG A 1024 6.10 11.88 66.13
C ARG A 1024 7.50 11.71 65.53
N ARG A 1025 8.12 12.82 65.11
CA ARG A 1025 9.60 13.03 65.10
C ARG A 1025 10.08 13.45 66.49
N PRO A 1026 11.39 13.27 66.81
CA PRO A 1026 12.24 14.43 67.12
C PRO A 1026 13.58 14.37 66.30
N PRO A 1027 14.67 15.12 66.59
CA PRO A 1027 14.98 16.32 65.78
C PRO A 1027 16.48 16.48 65.40
N CYS A 1028 16.90 17.74 65.18
CA CYS A 1028 18.29 18.29 65.10
C CYS A 1028 18.86 18.60 63.70
N ASP A 1029 18.50 19.77 63.18
CA ASP A 1029 19.31 21.02 63.16
C ASP A 1029 20.73 21.09 62.53
N PRO A 1030 21.20 22.29 62.11
CA PRO A 1030 22.01 22.43 60.89
C PRO A 1030 23.31 23.29 61.01
N ALA A 1031 23.89 23.59 59.84
CA ALA A 1031 24.88 24.65 59.53
C ALA A 1031 26.36 24.42 59.91
N GLY A 1032 27.28 24.99 59.11
CA GLY A 1032 28.72 25.10 59.41
C GLY A 1032 29.65 24.92 58.21
N PRO A 1033 30.51 25.90 57.86
CA PRO A 1033 31.55 25.78 56.82
C PRO A 1033 32.99 25.66 57.39
N VAL A 1034 34.00 25.41 56.54
CA VAL A 1034 35.40 25.96 56.58
C VAL A 1034 36.23 25.36 55.41
N SER A 1035 37.48 25.80 55.20
CA SER A 1035 38.21 25.81 53.91
C SER A 1035 39.64 25.21 53.94
N SER A 1036 40.29 25.16 52.76
CA SER A 1036 41.76 24.99 52.50
C SER A 1036 42.38 23.59 52.72
N SER A 1037 43.44 23.13 52.03
CA SER A 1037 44.20 23.60 50.83
C SER A 1037 45.19 22.53 50.33
N ALA A 1038 45.56 22.53 49.03
CA ALA A 1038 46.79 21.90 48.50
C ALA A 1038 47.21 22.51 47.13
N ALA A 1039 48.47 22.35 46.72
CA ALA A 1039 49.09 23.04 45.57
C ALA A 1039 49.09 22.25 44.22
N GLY A 1040 49.34 22.94 43.10
CA GLY A 1040 49.61 22.37 41.76
C GLY A 1040 51.11 22.13 41.49
N PRO A 1041 51.69 22.43 40.30
CA PRO A 1041 51.11 22.93 39.04
C PRO A 1041 51.68 22.28 37.72
N ARG A 1042 51.26 22.81 36.54
CA ARG A 1042 51.88 22.82 35.16
C ARG A 1042 50.87 22.42 34.07
N ALA A 1043 50.91 22.92 32.82
CA ALA A 1043 51.47 24.16 32.25
C ALA A 1043 50.84 24.42 30.85
N ILE A 1044 50.79 25.68 30.38
CA ILE A 1044 50.21 26.07 29.07
C ILE A 1044 51.10 27.15 28.40
N PRO A 1045 51.32 27.06 27.07
CA PRO A 1045 51.42 28.22 26.17
C PRO A 1045 50.36 28.12 25.04
N ARG A 1046 49.33 28.98 24.89
CA ARG A 1046 49.28 30.44 24.65
C ARG A 1046 49.97 30.94 23.37
N HIS A 1047 49.20 31.12 22.30
CA HIS A 1047 49.18 32.24 21.32
C HIS A 1047 48.08 31.98 20.27
N ARG A 1048 47.44 32.95 19.58
CA ARG A 1048 47.47 34.44 19.68
C ARG A 1048 46.10 35.03 19.29
N THR A 1049 45.99 36.36 19.36
CA THR A 1049 44.77 37.20 19.32
C THR A 1049 44.20 37.56 17.94
N ARG A 1050 42.86 37.75 17.91
CA ARG A 1050 42.06 38.74 17.12
C ARG A 1050 42.03 38.67 15.58
N GLY A 1051 40.80 38.72 15.05
CA GLY A 1051 40.48 39.12 13.67
C GLY A 1051 38.98 39.03 13.38
N THR A 1052 38.29 40.17 13.36
CA THR A 1052 36.98 40.40 12.70
C THR A 1052 37.22 41.29 11.46
N PRO A 1053 36.30 41.43 10.49
CA PRO A 1053 34.88 41.02 10.47
C PRO A 1053 34.66 39.50 10.45
#